data_AF-A0A534HLN8-F1
#
_entry.id   AF-A0A534HLN8-F1
#
_cell.length_a   1.000
_cell.length_b   1.000
_cell.length_c   1.000
_cell.angle_alpha   90.00
_cell.angle_beta   90.00
_cell.angle_gamma   90.00
#
_symmetry.space_group_name_H-M   'P 1'
#
loop_
_entity.id
_entity.type
_entity.pdbx_description
1 polymer ?
#
loop_
_entity_poly.entity_id
_entity_poly.type
_entity_poly.pdbx_seq_one_letter_code
_entity_poly.pdbx_strand_id
1 'polypeptide(L)'
;MNDGVSMQPGAWGQVRVREPAGERVLGETLSIGGTGSDVVVPGVEAGAALSVRRLKGLWLVQPAPGAVVRFNGRPLPGERDLRRDDVLSIGDAQVRVGDASRTLLRLVVEHLAGNVTIAPAAALAAVAPPEGGGDEELEIQVPAALAVAHPGKAAASPASARRAWWLAAAAGAAAALVLLAGRVGSVALDVRPQDARVRTPGALSLHLGRRLLVLPGRRIVRAERDGFMPAEAAVLVQPGAAGAVHLVLARLPGQLQIDTAGVVAAVSIDGVAAGLAPGILAVPAGERTVSLRAPRYVDYATTLTIQGAGVRQELRVRLQSAWGTLTVTAVPQGAHVSVDGVDSGVAPVSIAAPSGVRRIRIAAGGWKSWESSVVLRGGQRLAVGPVTLGQPDAHLSVRSAPAGAEVTIAGTHRGRTPLAVELPAGIPYPVLVSLPGYATWTQEVFATAGRSLSADARLTPVFARVKVAGEPADAELLIDGAPRGQTPQSLSLPAVEHRIEVRKAGFVSFEGIVTPAPELERTVLYHLTPSDRGQALLESAPLIRSQTGYLLRLVPPGTFQMGSERREPGRRPNEGLRRVTLQRPFYLGVQAVTNGEFRRFRATHASGYIDRQSLDLDSQPVTQVSWDDAAEFCNWLSQQDGWPPAYARSGNGFVLTRPVTRGYRLPTEAEWEYAARYGAAGQSQRFVWGDSPPVPPQVGNLAGSETGSSLPATLPGYRDDYPVLAPVGKFRPTALGLHDVSGNVSQWVNDYYESFVDAAAVTDPLGPEQGTLHVVRGANWKTASISELRLAWRDTAEGPAPTLGFRVARYAEDAP
;
A
#
# COMPACT_ATOMS: atom_id res chain seq x y z
N MET A 1 35.34 28.87 -13.50
CA MET A 1 35.34 27.99 -14.70
C MET A 1 36.41 26.93 -14.46
N ASN A 2 36.13 25.63 -14.35
CA ASN A 2 34.84 24.94 -14.38
C ASN A 2 34.76 23.84 -13.31
N ASP A 3 33.54 23.70 -12.80
CA ASP A 3 32.85 22.59 -12.14
C ASP A 3 33.53 21.22 -12.03
N GLY A 4 33.41 20.66 -10.82
CA GLY A 4 33.69 19.26 -10.49
C GLY A 4 32.83 18.80 -9.31
N VAL A 5 31.51 18.90 -9.44
CA VAL A 5 30.55 18.49 -8.39
C VAL A 5 30.66 16.99 -8.12
N SER A 6 30.84 16.60 -6.85
CA SER A 6 30.87 15.20 -6.45
C SER A 6 29.48 14.56 -6.58
N MET A 7 29.39 13.46 -7.31
CA MET A 7 28.18 12.65 -7.33
C MET A 7 27.99 11.95 -5.98
N GLN A 8 26.79 12.04 -5.42
CA GLN A 8 26.34 11.21 -4.30
C GLN A 8 26.29 9.72 -4.71
N PRO A 9 26.32 8.77 -3.76
CA PRO A 9 26.22 7.33 -4.07
C PRO A 9 24.86 7.01 -4.70
N GLY A 10 24.84 6.78 -6.00
CA GLY A 10 23.62 6.50 -6.75
C GLY A 10 23.01 5.15 -6.37
N ALA A 11 21.68 5.08 -6.33
CA ALA A 11 20.96 3.82 -6.18
C ALA A 11 21.38 2.82 -7.26
N TRP A 12 21.95 1.69 -6.82
CA TRP A 12 22.39 0.58 -7.66
C TRP A 12 21.24 0.09 -8.57
N GLY A 13 21.54 -0.12 -9.85
CA GLY A 13 20.61 -0.76 -10.77
C GLY A 13 20.42 -2.22 -10.38
N GLN A 14 19.16 -2.67 -10.30
CA GLN A 14 18.83 -4.07 -10.06
C GLN A 14 18.18 -4.67 -11.31
N VAL A 15 18.59 -5.89 -11.67
CA VAL A 15 17.85 -6.72 -12.63
C VAL A 15 17.07 -7.75 -11.84
N ARG A 16 15.75 -7.80 -11.99
CA ARG A 16 14.89 -8.83 -11.42
C ARG A 16 14.38 -9.72 -12.53
N VAL A 17 14.68 -11.01 -12.46
CA VAL A 17 14.22 -12.00 -13.44
C VAL A 17 13.23 -12.93 -12.76
N ARG A 18 12.02 -13.01 -13.30
CA ARG A 18 10.98 -13.95 -12.90
C ARG A 18 10.86 -15.05 -13.93
N GLU A 19 11.30 -16.24 -13.56
CA GLU A 19 11.19 -17.49 -14.33
C GLU A 19 10.04 -18.34 -13.77
N PRO A 20 9.64 -19.44 -14.43
CA PRO A 20 8.70 -20.41 -13.85
C PRO A 20 9.22 -21.02 -12.53
N ALA A 21 10.53 -20.97 -12.30
CA ALA A 21 11.18 -21.41 -11.08
C ALA A 21 11.18 -20.39 -9.92
N GLY A 22 10.73 -19.15 -10.14
CA GLY A 22 10.69 -18.08 -9.13
C GLY A 22 11.25 -16.74 -9.61
N GLU A 23 11.29 -15.74 -8.73
CA GLU A 23 11.92 -14.43 -8.98
C GLU A 23 13.29 -14.36 -8.29
N ARG A 24 14.33 -13.99 -9.04
CA ARG A 24 15.71 -13.79 -8.57
C ARG A 24 16.20 -12.38 -8.90
N VAL A 25 17.16 -11.87 -8.13
CA VAL A 25 17.81 -10.56 -8.36
C VAL A 25 19.24 -10.81 -8.85
N LEU A 26 19.63 -10.10 -9.89
CA LEU A 26 20.93 -10.17 -10.56
C LEU A 26 21.55 -8.76 -10.67
N GLY A 27 22.84 -8.70 -11.00
CA GLY A 27 23.58 -7.45 -11.15
C GLY A 27 23.19 -6.63 -12.39
N GLU A 28 23.91 -5.53 -12.64
CA GLU A 28 23.63 -4.60 -13.76
C GLU A 28 23.93 -5.16 -15.17
N THR A 29 24.43 -6.40 -15.24
CA THR A 29 24.67 -7.15 -16.47
C THR A 29 24.08 -8.55 -16.33
N LEU A 30 23.49 -9.06 -17.41
CA LEU A 30 22.83 -10.37 -17.50
C LEU A 30 23.09 -10.99 -18.88
N SER A 31 23.33 -12.29 -18.94
CA SER A 31 23.34 -13.09 -20.17
C SER A 31 22.11 -13.99 -20.29
N ILE A 32 21.52 -14.09 -21.49
CA ILE A 32 20.38 -14.97 -21.78
C ILE A 32 20.73 -15.82 -23.01
N GLY A 33 20.64 -17.14 -22.88
CA GLY A 33 21.10 -18.08 -23.92
C GLY A 33 21.01 -19.53 -23.47
N GLY A 34 21.80 -20.43 -24.06
CA GLY A 34 21.85 -21.82 -23.63
C GLY A 34 22.63 -22.04 -22.34
N THR A 35 23.02 -23.28 -22.09
CA THR A 35 23.83 -23.68 -20.93
C THR A 35 25.07 -22.81 -20.76
N GLY A 36 25.32 -22.35 -19.53
CA GLY A 36 26.39 -21.40 -19.21
C GLY A 36 25.98 -19.92 -19.20
N SER A 37 24.72 -19.59 -19.55
CA SER A 37 24.15 -18.24 -19.39
C SER A 37 23.54 -18.05 -17.99
N ASP A 38 23.41 -16.80 -17.54
CA ASP A 38 22.76 -16.44 -16.26
C ASP A 38 21.26 -16.79 -16.24
N VAL A 39 20.59 -16.65 -17.39
CA VAL A 39 19.25 -17.19 -17.66
C VAL A 39 19.35 -18.21 -18.78
N VAL A 40 19.09 -19.47 -18.45
CA VAL A 40 19.21 -20.61 -19.38
C VAL A 40 17.88 -20.84 -20.09
N VAL A 41 17.92 -20.80 -21.42
CA VAL A 41 16.79 -21.00 -22.32
C VAL A 41 16.92 -22.34 -23.03
N PRO A 42 15.93 -23.25 -22.91
CA PRO A 42 15.90 -24.48 -23.69
C PRO A 42 15.89 -24.23 -25.21
N GLY A 43 16.51 -25.13 -25.98
CA GLY A 43 16.56 -25.04 -27.44
C GLY A 43 17.59 -24.04 -28.00
N VAL A 44 18.43 -23.43 -27.15
CA VAL A 44 19.51 -22.52 -27.54
C VAL A 44 20.87 -23.20 -27.34
N GLU A 45 21.81 -23.00 -28.28
CA GLU A 45 23.19 -23.49 -28.16
C GLU A 45 23.90 -22.94 -26.91
N ALA A 46 24.90 -23.67 -26.41
CA ALA A 46 25.61 -23.30 -25.19
C ALA A 46 26.29 -21.93 -25.30
N GLY A 47 26.20 -21.13 -24.23
CA GLY A 47 26.62 -19.73 -24.21
C GLY A 47 25.48 -18.72 -24.45
N ALA A 48 25.83 -17.44 -24.38
CA ALA A 48 24.87 -16.34 -24.42
C ALA A 48 24.37 -16.08 -25.86
N ALA A 49 23.05 -16.07 -26.06
CA ALA A 49 22.41 -15.64 -27.30
C ALA A 49 22.17 -14.12 -27.33
N LEU A 50 22.03 -13.49 -26.15
CA LEU A 50 22.11 -12.05 -25.97
C LEU A 50 22.69 -11.69 -24.60
N SER A 51 23.14 -10.45 -24.48
CA SER A 51 23.45 -9.81 -23.21
C SER A 51 22.53 -8.61 -22.97
N VAL A 52 22.30 -8.30 -21.70
CA VAL A 52 21.63 -7.08 -21.23
C VAL A 52 22.58 -6.36 -20.28
N ARG A 53 22.74 -5.05 -20.45
CA ARG A 53 23.65 -4.21 -19.64
C ARG A 53 23.06 -2.84 -19.36
N ARG A 54 23.41 -2.23 -18.22
CA ARG A 54 23.08 -0.83 -17.92
C ARG A 54 24.15 0.11 -18.47
N LEU A 55 23.74 1.17 -19.18
CA LEU A 55 24.65 2.24 -19.64
C LEU A 55 23.95 3.60 -19.54
N LYS A 56 24.57 4.55 -18.82
CA LYS A 56 24.04 5.92 -18.62
C LYS A 56 22.56 5.96 -18.15
N GLY A 57 22.13 4.96 -17.38
CA GLY A 57 20.75 4.84 -16.87
C GLY A 57 19.73 4.24 -17.85
N LEU A 58 20.16 3.75 -19.01
CA LEU A 58 19.36 2.95 -19.95
C LEU A 58 19.75 1.47 -19.84
N TRP A 59 18.78 0.58 -20.07
CA TRP A 59 19.02 -0.85 -20.22
C TRP A 59 19.14 -1.18 -21.70
N LEU A 60 20.26 -1.76 -22.10
CA LEU A 60 20.59 -2.08 -23.48
C LEU A 60 20.64 -3.59 -23.66
N VAL A 61 19.95 -4.11 -24.67
CA VAL A 61 20.02 -5.49 -25.12
C VAL A 61 20.89 -5.58 -26.36
N GLN A 62 21.82 -6.54 -26.39
CA GLN A 62 22.71 -6.80 -27.53
C GLN A 62 22.68 -8.29 -27.89
N PRO A 63 22.29 -8.68 -29.12
CA PRO A 63 22.36 -10.07 -29.56
C PRO A 63 23.82 -10.49 -29.76
N ALA A 64 24.13 -11.76 -29.49
CA ALA A 64 25.44 -12.33 -29.81
C ALA A 64 25.58 -12.54 -31.34
N PRO A 65 26.81 -12.50 -31.90
CA PRO A 65 27.03 -12.73 -33.33
C PRO A 65 26.45 -14.07 -33.79
N GLY A 66 25.56 -14.05 -34.78
CA GLY A 66 24.88 -15.25 -35.31
C GLY A 66 23.66 -15.73 -34.52
N ALA A 67 23.35 -15.15 -33.35
CA ALA A 67 22.20 -15.56 -32.55
C ALA A 67 20.85 -15.14 -33.17
N VAL A 68 19.90 -16.07 -33.24
CA VAL A 68 18.55 -15.82 -33.78
C VAL A 68 17.66 -15.22 -32.69
N VAL A 69 17.82 -13.92 -32.45
CA VAL A 69 17.01 -13.14 -31.49
C VAL A 69 15.98 -12.29 -32.23
N ARG A 70 14.72 -12.31 -31.76
CA ARG A 70 13.67 -11.38 -32.17
C ARG A 70 13.36 -10.39 -31.06
N PHE A 71 13.13 -9.13 -31.43
CA PHE A 71 12.66 -8.04 -30.58
C PHE A 71 11.30 -7.57 -31.12
N ASN A 72 10.24 -7.69 -30.32
CA ASN A 72 8.85 -7.42 -30.72
C ASN A 72 8.48 -8.09 -32.07
N GLY A 73 8.84 -9.38 -32.20
CA GLY A 73 8.57 -10.22 -33.38
C GLY A 73 9.50 -10.04 -34.59
N ARG A 74 10.29 -8.94 -34.65
CA ARG A 74 11.24 -8.65 -35.73
C ARG A 74 12.66 -9.11 -35.35
N PRO A 75 13.53 -9.53 -36.30
CA PRO A 75 14.93 -9.79 -35.99
C PRO A 75 15.60 -8.59 -35.30
N LEU A 76 16.45 -8.85 -34.30
CA LEU A 76 17.24 -7.82 -33.62
C LEU A 76 18.63 -7.72 -34.30
N PRO A 77 18.93 -6.66 -35.08
CA PRO A 77 20.17 -6.60 -35.87
C PRO A 77 21.39 -6.07 -35.10
N GLY A 78 21.22 -5.63 -33.85
CA GLY A 78 22.26 -4.97 -33.06
C GLY A 78 21.74 -4.49 -31.71
N GLU A 79 22.52 -3.65 -31.03
CA GLU A 79 22.17 -3.10 -29.71
C GLU A 79 20.90 -2.23 -29.76
N ARG A 80 20.05 -2.34 -28.74
CA ARG A 80 18.80 -1.58 -28.61
C ARG A 80 18.43 -1.30 -27.16
N ASP A 81 17.70 -0.22 -26.92
CA ASP A 81 17.10 0.07 -25.61
C ASP A 81 15.92 -0.87 -25.29
N LEU A 82 15.88 -1.36 -24.06
CA LEU A 82 14.73 -2.08 -23.49
C LEU A 82 13.76 -1.10 -22.84
N ARG A 83 12.48 -1.26 -23.12
CA ARG A 83 11.36 -0.53 -22.54
C ARG A 83 10.36 -1.50 -21.95
N ARG A 84 9.50 -0.99 -21.05
CA ARG A 84 8.36 -1.75 -20.53
C ARG A 84 7.49 -2.25 -21.69
N ASP A 85 7.02 -3.49 -21.54
CA ASP A 85 6.25 -4.29 -22.49
C ASP A 85 6.96 -4.71 -23.78
N ASP A 86 8.27 -4.47 -23.93
CA ASP A 86 9.06 -5.14 -24.97
C ASP A 86 9.13 -6.66 -24.72
N VAL A 87 9.17 -7.43 -25.80
CA VAL A 87 9.27 -8.90 -25.80
C VAL A 87 10.45 -9.32 -26.67
N LEU A 88 11.41 -9.98 -26.05
CA LEU A 88 12.48 -10.69 -26.72
C LEU A 88 12.03 -12.13 -26.97
N SER A 89 12.43 -12.74 -28.09
CA SER A 89 12.25 -14.17 -28.35
C SER A 89 13.58 -14.78 -28.76
N ILE A 90 13.96 -15.85 -28.06
CA ILE A 90 15.29 -16.49 -28.12
C ILE A 90 15.03 -17.99 -28.05
N GLY A 91 15.37 -18.76 -29.08
CA GLY A 91 15.02 -20.19 -29.14
C GLY A 91 13.56 -20.44 -28.73
N ASP A 92 13.37 -21.32 -27.74
CA ASP A 92 12.08 -21.62 -27.14
C ASP A 92 11.82 -20.86 -25.83
N ALA A 93 12.10 -19.54 -25.78
CA ALA A 93 11.60 -18.65 -24.73
C ALA A 93 11.19 -17.27 -25.23
N GLN A 94 10.23 -16.67 -24.52
CA GLN A 94 9.94 -15.24 -24.54
C GLN A 94 10.45 -14.58 -23.27
N VAL A 95 11.06 -13.40 -23.39
CA VAL A 95 11.45 -12.57 -22.26
C VAL A 95 10.70 -11.25 -22.38
N ARG A 96 9.69 -11.05 -21.53
CA ARG A 96 8.89 -9.83 -21.48
C ARG A 96 9.46 -8.87 -20.44
N VAL A 97 9.64 -7.62 -20.83
CA VAL A 97 10.10 -6.54 -19.95
C VAL A 97 8.90 -5.99 -19.17
N GLY A 98 8.78 -6.33 -17.88
CA GLY A 98 7.74 -5.81 -17.00
C GLY A 98 8.01 -4.39 -16.47
N ASP A 99 9.29 -4.00 -16.40
CA ASP A 99 9.76 -2.66 -16.03
C ASP A 99 11.17 -2.44 -16.60
N ALA A 100 11.51 -1.20 -16.95
CA ALA A 100 12.82 -0.78 -17.46
C ALA A 100 13.15 0.65 -17.00
N SER A 101 12.95 0.92 -15.71
CA SER A 101 13.27 2.21 -15.09
C SER A 101 14.78 2.38 -14.90
N ARG A 102 15.22 3.61 -14.58
CA ARG A 102 16.65 3.94 -14.41
C ARG A 102 17.38 3.08 -13.36
N THR A 103 16.67 2.49 -12.41
CA THR A 103 17.20 1.71 -11.28
C THR A 103 16.70 0.27 -11.23
N LEU A 104 15.69 -0.10 -12.03
CA LEU A 104 15.12 -1.45 -12.03
C LEU A 104 14.77 -1.89 -13.46
N LEU A 105 15.37 -3.01 -13.88
CA LEU A 105 14.87 -3.82 -14.99
C LEU A 105 14.13 -5.02 -14.41
N ARG A 106 12.86 -5.23 -14.79
CA ARG A 106 12.11 -6.45 -14.45
C ARG A 106 11.88 -7.24 -15.73
N LEU A 107 12.43 -8.44 -15.79
CA LEU A 107 12.22 -9.41 -16.87
C LEU A 107 11.33 -10.55 -16.38
N VAL A 108 10.38 -10.97 -17.21
CA VAL A 108 9.58 -12.17 -17.03
C VAL A 108 9.96 -13.13 -18.15
N VAL A 109 10.53 -14.27 -17.79
CA VAL A 109 10.99 -15.30 -18.72
C VAL A 109 9.94 -16.40 -18.78
N GLU A 110 9.40 -16.61 -19.97
CA GLU A 110 8.41 -17.62 -20.29
C GLU A 110 9.06 -18.63 -21.24
N HIS A 111 9.47 -19.80 -20.72
CA HIS A 111 9.96 -20.89 -21.57
C HIS A 111 8.78 -21.46 -22.37
N LEU A 112 8.88 -21.33 -23.69
CA LEU A 112 7.93 -21.86 -24.67
C LEU A 112 8.11 -23.37 -24.87
N ALA A 113 9.29 -23.92 -24.55
CA ALA A 113 9.51 -25.35 -24.44
C ALA A 113 9.34 -25.85 -22.99
N GLY A 114 8.67 -26.99 -22.83
CA GLY A 114 8.68 -27.80 -21.61
C GLY A 114 7.30 -27.98 -20.95
N ASN A 115 6.68 -26.90 -20.46
CA ASN A 115 5.67 -27.06 -19.41
C ASN A 115 4.56 -25.99 -19.30
N VAL A 116 4.55 -24.96 -20.15
CA VAL A 116 3.51 -23.91 -20.14
C VAL A 116 2.54 -24.12 -21.30
N THR A 117 1.24 -23.90 -21.05
CA THR A 117 0.23 -23.91 -22.12
C THR A 117 0.40 -22.67 -23.00
N ILE A 118 0.87 -22.85 -24.23
CA ILE A 118 1.15 -21.77 -25.18
C ILE A 118 -0.16 -21.24 -25.77
N ALA A 119 -0.43 -19.96 -25.59
CA ALA A 119 -1.59 -19.26 -26.16
C ALA A 119 -1.48 -19.14 -27.70
N PRO A 120 -2.59 -18.85 -28.42
CA PRO A 120 -2.57 -18.73 -29.87
C PRO A 120 -1.59 -17.65 -30.35
N ALA A 121 -0.89 -17.90 -31.46
CA ALA A 121 -0.12 -16.87 -32.15
C ALA A 121 -1.04 -15.69 -32.53
N ALA A 122 -0.56 -14.46 -32.32
CA ALA A 122 -1.42 -13.28 -32.23
C ALA A 122 -2.15 -12.92 -33.54
N ALA A 123 -3.45 -13.22 -33.58
CA ALA A 123 -4.44 -12.57 -34.44
C ALA A 123 -5.62 -11.98 -33.62
N LEU A 124 -5.37 -11.62 -32.35
CA LEU A 124 -6.27 -10.77 -31.57
C LEU A 124 -6.01 -9.31 -31.97
N ALA A 125 -6.75 -8.85 -32.98
CA ALA A 125 -6.68 -7.47 -33.43
C ALA A 125 -6.99 -6.51 -32.27
N ALA A 126 -6.08 -5.56 -32.04
CA ALA A 126 -6.28 -4.53 -31.04
C ALA A 126 -7.55 -3.72 -31.36
N VAL A 127 -8.52 -3.76 -30.46
CA VAL A 127 -9.55 -2.73 -30.39
C VAL A 127 -8.92 -1.58 -29.63
N ALA A 128 -8.41 -0.59 -30.37
CA ALA A 128 -8.10 0.70 -29.78
C ALA A 128 -9.41 1.27 -29.17
N PRO A 129 -9.36 1.89 -27.98
CA PRO A 129 -10.46 2.76 -27.57
C PRO A 129 -10.56 3.92 -28.58
N PRO A 130 -11.76 4.46 -28.84
CA PRO A 130 -11.86 5.76 -29.48
C PRO A 130 -11.34 6.81 -28.51
N GLU A 131 -10.07 7.18 -28.65
CA GLU A 131 -9.57 8.44 -28.09
C GLU A 131 -10.21 9.59 -28.87
N GLY A 132 -11.18 10.22 -28.21
CA GLY A 132 -12.06 11.24 -28.77
C GLY A 132 -12.93 11.88 -27.68
N GLY A 133 -12.40 11.95 -26.46
CA GLY A 133 -12.96 12.77 -25.39
C GLY A 133 -12.52 14.21 -25.60
N GLY A 134 -13.14 14.90 -26.54
CA GLY A 134 -13.09 16.35 -26.66
C GLY A 134 -14.41 16.93 -26.14
N ASP A 135 -14.32 17.88 -25.23
CA ASP A 135 -15.46 18.72 -24.86
C ASP A 135 -15.83 19.61 -26.06
N GLU A 136 -16.78 19.16 -26.90
CA GLU A 136 -17.52 20.06 -27.79
C GLU A 136 -18.92 20.26 -27.23
N GLU A 137 -19.05 21.40 -26.55
CA GLU A 137 -20.28 22.05 -26.12
C GLU A 137 -21.15 22.32 -27.36
N LEU A 138 -22.05 21.39 -27.69
CA LEU A 138 -22.97 21.53 -28.82
C LEU A 138 -23.96 22.67 -28.56
N GLU A 139 -23.71 23.82 -29.20
CA GLU A 139 -24.57 25.00 -29.18
C GLU A 139 -26.05 24.65 -29.41
N ILE A 140 -26.89 25.05 -28.46
CA ILE A 140 -28.34 25.04 -28.64
C ILE A 140 -28.71 26.22 -29.55
N GLN A 141 -28.75 25.98 -30.86
CA GLN A 141 -29.36 26.94 -31.79
C GLN A 141 -30.89 26.92 -31.64
N VAL A 142 -31.40 27.93 -30.93
CA VAL A 142 -32.83 28.21 -30.79
C VAL A 142 -33.30 29.05 -31.99
N PRO A 143 -34.25 28.57 -32.82
CA PRO A 143 -35.02 29.46 -33.69
C PRO A 143 -35.91 30.35 -32.83
N ALA A 144 -35.68 31.66 -32.90
CA ALA A 144 -36.29 32.65 -32.04
C ALA A 144 -37.83 32.71 -32.14
N ALA A 145 -38.46 33.17 -31.07
CA ALA A 145 -39.90 33.34 -30.96
C ALA A 145 -40.47 34.27 -32.06
N LEU A 146 -41.65 33.90 -32.59
CA LEU A 146 -42.52 34.82 -33.33
C LEU A 146 -43.63 35.33 -32.41
N ALA A 147 -43.55 36.62 -32.10
CA ALA A 147 -44.47 37.30 -31.19
C ALA A 147 -45.84 37.59 -31.83
N VAL A 148 -46.86 37.69 -30.98
CA VAL A 148 -48.19 38.20 -31.34
C VAL A 148 -48.26 39.70 -31.03
N ALA A 149 -48.63 40.52 -32.03
CA ALA A 149 -49.47 41.71 -31.84
C ALA A 149 -49.98 42.29 -33.18
N HIS A 150 -51.23 42.78 -33.16
CA HIS A 150 -51.89 43.59 -34.20
C HIS A 150 -51.47 45.09 -34.10
N PRO A 151 -52.11 46.09 -34.77
CA PRO A 151 -53.15 46.11 -35.83
C PRO A 151 -52.85 47.12 -36.99
N GLY A 152 -53.80 47.30 -37.95
CA GLY A 152 -53.92 48.62 -38.62
C GLY A 152 -54.48 48.72 -40.05
N LYS A 153 -55.81 48.82 -40.19
CA LYS A 153 -56.58 49.62 -41.19
C LYS A 153 -56.15 49.69 -42.67
N ALA A 154 -57.11 49.35 -43.55
CA ALA A 154 -57.48 50.21 -44.68
C ALA A 154 -59.02 50.21 -44.86
N ALA A 155 -59.57 51.37 -45.19
CA ALA A 155 -60.99 51.68 -45.47
C ALA A 155 -61.14 52.02 -46.98
N ALA A 156 -62.29 52.10 -47.65
CA ALA A 156 -63.68 51.67 -47.41
C ALA A 156 -64.49 51.87 -48.73
N SER A 157 -65.77 51.44 -48.74
CA SER A 157 -66.88 51.97 -49.58
C SER A 157 -66.94 51.63 -51.09
N PRO A 158 -68.12 51.72 -51.75
CA PRO A 158 -69.49 51.51 -51.25
C PRO A 158 -70.38 50.64 -52.19
N ALA A 159 -71.67 50.51 -51.86
CA ALA A 159 -72.67 49.67 -52.54
C ALA A 159 -73.34 50.32 -53.78
N SER A 160 -74.03 49.51 -54.62
CA SER A 160 -75.52 49.52 -54.69
C SER A 160 -76.14 48.72 -55.86
N ALA A 161 -77.45 48.44 -55.73
CA ALA A 161 -78.46 48.18 -56.78
C ALA A 161 -78.40 46.85 -57.59
N ARG A 162 -79.37 45.92 -57.39
CA ARG A 162 -80.63 45.70 -58.19
C ARG A 162 -80.35 45.13 -59.59
N ARG A 163 -80.95 44.05 -60.11
CA ARG A 163 -82.29 43.38 -60.02
C ARG A 163 -82.14 41.93 -60.58
N ALA A 164 -83.09 40.97 -60.69
CA ALA A 164 -84.52 40.88 -60.38
C ALA A 164 -85.03 39.39 -60.40
N TRP A 165 -85.97 39.03 -59.50
CA TRP A 165 -87.06 38.01 -59.64
C TRP A 165 -86.62 36.52 -59.75
N TRP A 166 -87.26 35.54 -59.08
CA TRP A 166 -88.71 35.29 -58.98
C TRP A 166 -89.27 35.08 -57.56
N LEU A 167 -90.50 35.58 -57.36
CA LEU A 167 -91.38 35.28 -56.24
C LEU A 167 -92.52 34.36 -56.73
N ALA A 168 -92.56 33.10 -56.28
CA ALA A 168 -93.71 32.22 -56.48
C ALA A 168 -93.88 31.05 -55.46
N ALA A 169 -92.96 30.86 -54.50
CA ALA A 169 -92.99 29.71 -53.57
C ALA A 169 -92.81 30.05 -52.07
N ALA A 170 -92.64 31.33 -51.71
CA ALA A 170 -92.27 31.73 -50.35
C ALA A 170 -93.45 31.88 -49.35
N ALA A 171 -94.69 31.97 -49.84
CA ALA A 171 -95.87 32.23 -48.99
C ALA A 171 -96.32 31.02 -48.14
N GLY A 172 -95.98 29.79 -48.54
CA GLY A 172 -96.33 28.58 -47.78
C GLY A 172 -95.36 28.25 -46.63
N ALA A 173 -94.08 28.61 -46.76
CA ALA A 173 -93.04 28.19 -45.80
C ALA A 173 -93.00 29.04 -44.52
N ALA A 174 -93.33 30.34 -44.61
CA ALA A 174 -93.28 31.25 -43.46
C ALA A 174 -94.29 30.90 -42.35
N ALA A 175 -95.49 30.43 -42.73
CA ALA A 175 -96.50 29.99 -41.77
C ALA A 175 -96.09 28.71 -41.00
N ALA A 176 -95.38 27.79 -41.67
CA ALA A 176 -94.86 26.58 -41.05
C ALA A 176 -93.69 26.86 -40.08
N LEU A 177 -92.80 27.80 -40.42
CA LEU A 177 -91.63 28.16 -39.60
C LEU A 177 -92.02 28.80 -38.25
N VAL A 178 -93.07 29.62 -38.21
CA VAL A 178 -93.57 30.24 -36.96
C VAL A 178 -94.26 29.21 -36.06
N LEU A 179 -94.94 28.19 -36.63
CA LEU A 179 -95.53 27.09 -35.87
C LEU A 179 -94.51 26.07 -35.32
N LEU A 180 -93.32 25.97 -35.93
CA LEU A 180 -92.24 25.10 -35.48
C LEU A 180 -91.34 25.73 -34.40
N ALA A 181 -91.21 27.06 -34.36
CA ALA A 181 -90.26 27.76 -33.49
C ALA A 181 -90.41 27.45 -31.98
N GLY A 182 -91.61 27.12 -31.51
CA GLY A 182 -91.88 26.73 -30.11
C GLY A 182 -91.72 25.23 -29.79
N ARG A 183 -91.36 24.37 -30.77
CA ARG A 183 -91.35 22.90 -30.63
C ARG A 183 -90.01 22.23 -30.92
N VAL A 184 -88.92 23.00 -31.04
CA VAL A 184 -87.58 22.50 -31.36
C VAL A 184 -86.62 22.78 -30.19
N GLY A 185 -85.81 21.80 -29.80
CA GLY A 185 -84.79 21.98 -28.76
C GLY A 185 -83.42 22.32 -29.35
N SER A 186 -82.56 22.94 -28.55
CA SER A 186 -81.22 23.37 -28.96
C SER A 186 -80.14 22.58 -28.22
N VAL A 187 -79.20 22.00 -28.95
CA VAL A 187 -78.02 21.30 -28.41
C VAL A 187 -76.76 22.04 -28.81
N ALA A 188 -75.94 22.45 -27.85
CA ALA A 188 -74.62 23.01 -28.08
C ALA A 188 -73.64 21.90 -28.52
N LEU A 189 -72.85 22.18 -29.56
CA LEU A 189 -71.87 21.26 -30.12
C LEU A 189 -70.44 21.69 -29.70
N ASP A 190 -69.69 20.78 -29.09
CA ASP A 190 -68.24 20.85 -29.00
C ASP A 190 -67.60 19.64 -29.66
N VAL A 191 -67.31 19.80 -30.95
CA VAL A 191 -66.76 18.75 -31.80
C VAL A 191 -65.31 19.08 -32.10
N ARG A 192 -64.42 18.10 -31.90
CA ARG A 192 -62.99 18.20 -32.20
C ARG A 192 -62.60 17.09 -33.18
N PRO A 193 -62.04 17.43 -34.36
CA PRO A 193 -61.77 18.78 -34.87
C PRO A 193 -63.05 19.53 -35.30
N GLN A 194 -62.99 20.87 -35.33
CA GLN A 194 -64.18 21.74 -35.46
C GLN A 194 -64.85 21.74 -36.85
N ASP A 195 -64.16 21.21 -37.86
CA ASP A 195 -64.59 21.07 -39.26
C ASP A 195 -65.26 19.72 -39.56
N ALA A 196 -65.43 18.86 -38.56
CA ALA A 196 -66.17 17.61 -38.70
C ALA A 196 -67.66 17.87 -39.03
N ARG A 197 -68.20 17.09 -39.97
CA ARG A 197 -69.61 17.17 -40.38
C ARG A 197 -70.49 16.51 -39.33
N VAL A 198 -71.41 17.26 -38.75
CA VAL A 198 -72.34 16.76 -37.73
C VAL A 198 -73.71 16.46 -38.35
N ARG A 199 -74.34 15.36 -37.91
CA ARG A 199 -75.65 14.88 -38.37
C ARG A 199 -76.41 14.24 -37.21
N THR A 200 -77.74 14.22 -37.28
CA THR A 200 -78.57 13.33 -36.44
C THR A 200 -79.26 12.28 -37.31
N PRO A 201 -78.75 11.05 -37.37
CA PRO A 201 -79.41 9.96 -38.10
C PRO A 201 -80.88 9.79 -37.64
N GLY A 202 -81.78 9.64 -38.61
CA GLY A 202 -83.22 9.46 -38.34
C GLY A 202 -83.98 10.69 -37.80
N ALA A 203 -83.40 11.90 -37.85
CA ALA A 203 -84.09 13.13 -37.44
C ALA A 203 -83.76 14.31 -38.35
N LEU A 204 -84.76 15.16 -38.64
CA LEU A 204 -84.54 16.44 -39.30
C LEU A 204 -83.86 17.41 -38.33
N SER A 205 -82.72 17.98 -38.71
CA SER A 205 -81.93 18.88 -37.86
C SER A 205 -81.36 20.05 -38.65
N LEU A 206 -81.38 21.24 -38.05
CA LEU A 206 -80.82 22.47 -38.62
C LEU A 206 -79.60 22.93 -37.82
N HIS A 207 -78.51 23.28 -38.50
CA HIS A 207 -77.29 23.78 -37.85
C HIS A 207 -77.27 25.31 -37.87
N LEU A 208 -77.04 25.92 -36.70
CA LEU A 208 -76.90 27.36 -36.50
C LEU A 208 -75.62 27.62 -35.70
N GLY A 209 -74.50 27.79 -36.42
CA GLY A 209 -73.17 27.89 -35.84
C GLY A 209 -72.84 26.65 -35.00
N ARG A 210 -72.49 26.86 -33.72
CA ARG A 210 -72.20 25.79 -32.76
C ARG A 210 -73.44 25.20 -32.06
N ARG A 211 -74.64 25.42 -32.60
CA ARG A 211 -75.89 24.86 -32.07
C ARG A 211 -76.61 24.03 -33.12
N LEU A 212 -77.14 22.90 -32.67
CA LEU A 212 -77.99 21.99 -33.42
C LEU A 212 -79.43 22.16 -32.96
N LEU A 213 -80.32 22.52 -33.87
CA LEU A 213 -81.75 22.54 -33.66
C LEU A 213 -82.36 21.23 -34.14
N VAL A 214 -83.02 20.48 -33.25
CA VAL A 214 -83.61 19.17 -33.55
C VAL A 214 -84.88 18.93 -32.74
N LEU A 215 -85.79 18.12 -33.29
CA LEU A 215 -87.05 17.79 -32.61
C LEU A 215 -86.81 17.06 -31.27
N PRO A 216 -87.60 17.35 -30.22
CA PRO A 216 -87.50 16.72 -28.91
C PRO A 216 -87.50 15.18 -28.93
N GLY A 217 -87.01 14.60 -27.83
CA GLY A 217 -86.78 13.16 -27.66
C GLY A 217 -85.30 12.79 -27.61
N ARG A 218 -85.01 11.49 -27.47
CA ARG A 218 -83.63 10.97 -27.50
C ARG A 218 -83.12 10.96 -28.94
N ARG A 219 -82.01 11.63 -29.20
CA ARG A 219 -81.37 11.75 -30.53
C ARG A 219 -79.93 11.26 -30.45
N ILE A 220 -79.42 10.69 -31.53
CA ILE A 220 -77.98 10.42 -31.68
C ILE A 220 -77.39 11.55 -32.51
N VAL A 221 -76.37 12.23 -31.98
CA VAL A 221 -75.55 13.19 -32.71
C VAL A 221 -74.30 12.44 -33.15
N ARG A 222 -74.09 12.36 -34.47
CA ARG A 222 -72.95 11.72 -35.13
C ARG A 222 -72.08 12.78 -35.79
N ALA A 223 -70.79 12.75 -35.53
CA ALA A 223 -69.80 13.60 -36.18
C ALA A 223 -68.85 12.76 -37.03
N GLU A 224 -68.63 13.17 -38.28
CA GLU A 224 -67.83 12.46 -39.28
C GLU A 224 -66.80 13.40 -39.91
N ARG A 225 -65.55 12.94 -40.09
CA ARG A 225 -64.52 13.65 -40.85
C ARG A 225 -63.61 12.65 -41.56
N ASP A 226 -63.29 12.92 -42.81
CA ASP A 226 -62.36 12.11 -43.60
C ASP A 226 -60.99 12.03 -42.90
N GLY A 227 -60.44 10.81 -42.78
CA GLY A 227 -59.22 10.53 -42.03
C GLY A 227 -59.41 10.27 -40.52
N PHE A 228 -60.64 10.35 -40.01
CA PHE A 228 -60.97 10.13 -38.60
C PHE A 228 -62.09 9.08 -38.43
N MET A 229 -62.14 8.42 -37.28
CA MET A 229 -63.27 7.58 -36.89
C MET A 229 -64.49 8.44 -36.59
N PRO A 230 -65.71 8.03 -37.01
CA PRO A 230 -66.93 8.74 -36.65
C PRO A 230 -67.17 8.65 -35.13
N ALA A 231 -67.61 9.73 -34.53
CA ALA A 231 -67.93 9.81 -33.10
C ALA A 231 -69.44 10.02 -32.91
N GLU A 232 -70.06 9.28 -32.00
CA GLU A 232 -71.50 9.34 -31.73
C GLU A 232 -71.79 9.57 -30.24
N ALA A 233 -72.81 10.38 -29.95
CA ALA A 233 -73.32 10.58 -28.60
C ALA A 233 -74.86 10.67 -28.61
N ALA A 234 -75.49 10.01 -27.64
CA ALA A 234 -76.93 10.16 -27.40
C ALA A 234 -77.21 11.40 -26.54
N VAL A 235 -78.13 12.25 -26.99
CA VAL A 235 -78.59 13.43 -26.26
C VAL A 235 -80.11 13.38 -26.10
N LEU A 236 -80.60 13.72 -24.91
CA LEU A 236 -82.04 13.91 -24.67
C LEU A 236 -82.39 15.37 -24.94
N VAL A 237 -83.21 15.61 -25.95
CA VAL A 237 -83.61 16.96 -26.35
C VAL A 237 -84.98 17.27 -25.76
N GLN A 238 -85.04 18.29 -24.90
CA GLN A 238 -86.26 18.76 -24.25
C GLN A 238 -86.66 20.15 -24.79
N PRO A 239 -87.96 20.48 -24.87
CA PRO A 239 -88.39 21.83 -25.24
C PRO A 239 -87.90 22.87 -24.22
N GLY A 240 -87.35 23.99 -24.69
CA GLY A 240 -86.92 25.11 -23.83
C GLY A 240 -85.60 24.91 -23.06
N ALA A 241 -85.06 23.69 -22.97
CA ALA A 241 -83.78 23.40 -22.32
C ALA A 241 -82.62 23.34 -23.33
N ALA A 242 -81.45 23.84 -22.93
CA ALA A 242 -80.22 23.76 -23.73
C ALA A 242 -79.42 22.51 -23.33
N GLY A 243 -79.32 21.53 -24.24
CA GLY A 243 -78.40 20.39 -24.09
C GLY A 243 -76.99 20.73 -24.58
N ALA A 244 -76.01 19.88 -24.28
CA ALA A 244 -74.66 19.97 -24.84
C ALA A 244 -74.13 18.57 -25.20
N VAL A 245 -73.34 18.48 -26.27
CA VAL A 245 -72.70 17.25 -26.74
C VAL A 245 -71.23 17.55 -27.06
N HIS A 246 -70.33 16.78 -26.47
CA HIS A 246 -68.90 16.81 -26.74
C HIS A 246 -68.49 15.56 -27.53
N LEU A 247 -67.83 15.73 -28.68
CA LEU A 247 -67.39 14.64 -29.56
C LEU A 247 -65.95 14.88 -30.00
N VAL A 248 -65.04 13.98 -29.62
CA VAL A 248 -63.65 13.98 -30.10
C VAL A 248 -63.48 12.82 -31.06
N LEU A 249 -63.20 13.11 -32.33
CA LEU A 249 -62.94 12.10 -33.33
C LEU A 249 -61.46 11.67 -33.21
N ALA A 250 -61.23 10.37 -33.06
CA ALA A 250 -59.87 9.81 -33.15
C ALA A 250 -59.43 9.76 -34.61
N ARG A 251 -58.17 10.10 -34.91
CA ARG A 251 -57.60 9.83 -36.25
C ARG A 251 -57.63 8.34 -36.53
N LEU A 252 -57.92 7.95 -37.78
CA LEU A 252 -57.71 6.56 -38.21
C LEU A 252 -56.22 6.19 -38.02
N PRO A 253 -55.89 4.91 -37.76
CA PRO A 253 -54.51 4.44 -37.73
C PRO A 253 -53.76 4.78 -39.02
N GLY A 254 -52.44 4.99 -38.91
CA GLY A 254 -51.54 5.00 -40.06
C GLY A 254 -51.14 3.57 -40.44
N GLN A 255 -50.53 3.39 -41.60
CA GLN A 255 -49.94 2.11 -42.02
C GLN A 255 -48.42 2.19 -41.89
N LEU A 256 -47.83 1.49 -40.92
CA LEU A 256 -46.38 1.40 -40.80
C LEU A 256 -45.89 0.14 -41.52
N GLN A 257 -45.20 0.32 -42.65
CA GLN A 257 -44.43 -0.74 -43.28
C GLN A 257 -43.08 -0.86 -42.57
N ILE A 258 -42.78 -2.04 -42.05
CA ILE A 258 -41.48 -2.35 -41.43
C ILE A 258 -40.76 -3.36 -42.33
N ASP A 259 -39.54 -3.02 -42.75
CA ASP A 259 -38.65 -3.91 -43.49
C ASP A 259 -37.42 -4.24 -42.62
N THR A 260 -37.25 -5.52 -42.32
CA THR A 260 -36.16 -6.09 -41.51
C THR A 260 -35.10 -6.81 -42.35
N ALA A 261 -35.06 -6.56 -43.66
CA ALA A 261 -34.13 -7.18 -44.61
C ALA A 261 -34.15 -8.72 -44.58
N GLY A 262 -35.35 -9.30 -44.38
CA GLY A 262 -35.59 -10.76 -44.37
C GLY A 262 -35.56 -11.44 -43.00
N VAL A 263 -35.27 -10.72 -41.90
CA VAL A 263 -35.31 -11.29 -40.54
C VAL A 263 -36.71 -11.21 -39.97
N VAL A 264 -37.36 -12.35 -39.68
CA VAL A 264 -38.67 -12.35 -39.02
C VAL A 264 -38.52 -11.88 -37.56
N ALA A 265 -39.19 -10.78 -37.22
CA ALA A 265 -39.14 -10.15 -35.90
C ALA A 265 -40.54 -9.91 -35.34
N ALA A 266 -40.74 -10.14 -34.05
CA ALA A 266 -41.94 -9.72 -33.34
C ALA A 266 -41.91 -8.20 -33.13
N VAL A 267 -43.04 -7.54 -33.41
CA VAL A 267 -43.20 -6.09 -33.30
C VAL A 267 -44.12 -5.75 -32.13
N SER A 268 -43.70 -4.80 -31.30
CA SER A 268 -44.56 -4.16 -30.31
C SER A 268 -44.63 -2.65 -30.52
N ILE A 269 -45.82 -2.07 -30.33
CA ILE A 269 -46.07 -0.63 -30.31
C ILE A 269 -46.39 -0.24 -28.87
N ASP A 270 -45.64 0.72 -28.31
CA ASP A 270 -45.78 1.20 -26.93
C ASP A 270 -45.78 0.06 -25.88
N GLY A 271 -44.99 -0.99 -26.14
CA GLY A 271 -44.90 -2.20 -25.33
C GLY A 271 -45.99 -3.26 -25.57
N VAL A 272 -47.02 -2.96 -26.38
CA VAL A 272 -48.11 -3.90 -26.73
C VAL A 272 -47.76 -4.65 -28.01
N ALA A 273 -47.89 -5.97 -28.01
CA ALA A 273 -47.65 -6.80 -29.20
C ALA A 273 -48.60 -6.42 -30.35
N ALA A 274 -48.03 -6.11 -31.52
CA ALA A 274 -48.76 -5.54 -32.66
C ALA A 274 -48.69 -6.39 -33.94
N GLY A 275 -47.69 -7.25 -34.08
CA GLY A 275 -47.57 -8.15 -35.24
C GLY A 275 -46.16 -8.67 -35.48
N LEU A 276 -45.87 -9.02 -36.74
CA LEU A 276 -44.55 -9.45 -37.21
C LEU A 276 -44.03 -8.51 -38.30
N ALA A 277 -42.71 -8.36 -38.36
CA ALA A 277 -41.96 -7.75 -39.46
C ALA A 277 -41.10 -8.81 -40.16
N PRO A 278 -40.83 -8.71 -41.48
CA PRO A 278 -41.24 -7.62 -42.36
C PRO A 278 -42.74 -7.68 -42.68
N GLY A 279 -43.41 -6.52 -42.73
CA GLY A 279 -44.87 -6.46 -42.83
C GLY A 279 -45.43 -5.03 -42.76
N ILE A 280 -46.75 -4.89 -42.89
CA ILE A 280 -47.46 -3.62 -42.73
C ILE A 280 -48.39 -3.74 -41.52
N LEU A 281 -48.28 -2.82 -40.58
CA LEU A 281 -49.09 -2.79 -39.35
C LEU A 281 -49.94 -1.52 -39.30
N ALA A 282 -51.17 -1.65 -38.80
CA ALA A 282 -52.03 -0.50 -38.51
C ALA A 282 -51.62 0.08 -37.14
N VAL A 283 -51.04 1.27 -37.13
CA VAL A 283 -50.48 1.89 -35.91
C VAL A 283 -51.29 3.15 -35.55
N PRO A 284 -51.74 3.32 -34.28
CA PRO A 284 -52.48 4.51 -33.88
C PRO A 284 -51.67 5.80 -34.07
N ALA A 285 -52.33 6.86 -34.52
CA ALA A 285 -51.70 8.16 -34.75
C ALA A 285 -51.06 8.76 -33.47
N GLY A 286 -50.09 9.66 -33.65
CA GLY A 286 -49.30 10.27 -32.58
C GLY A 286 -47.88 9.71 -32.50
N GLU A 287 -47.12 10.14 -31.51
CA GLU A 287 -45.80 9.59 -31.19
C GLU A 287 -45.93 8.16 -30.65
N ARG A 288 -45.13 7.23 -31.18
CA ARG A 288 -45.18 5.79 -30.86
C ARG A 288 -43.79 5.20 -30.76
N THR A 289 -43.56 4.38 -29.74
CA THR A 289 -42.34 3.57 -29.61
C THR A 289 -42.55 2.23 -30.29
N VAL A 290 -41.73 1.94 -31.30
CA VAL A 290 -41.75 0.68 -32.05
C VAL A 290 -40.55 -0.15 -31.65
N SER A 291 -40.78 -1.35 -31.14
CA SER A 291 -39.72 -2.31 -30.77
C SER A 291 -39.81 -3.58 -31.61
N LEU A 292 -38.64 -4.10 -31.99
CA LEU A 292 -38.45 -5.31 -32.80
C LEU A 292 -37.58 -6.31 -32.03
N ARG A 293 -38.08 -7.53 -31.86
CA ARG A 293 -37.37 -8.64 -31.21
C ARG A 293 -37.31 -9.85 -32.14
N ALA A 294 -36.11 -10.37 -32.40
CA ALA A 294 -35.90 -11.58 -33.18
C ALA A 294 -34.91 -12.53 -32.48
N PRO A 295 -35.11 -13.87 -32.53
CA PRO A 295 -34.20 -14.83 -31.90
C PRO A 295 -32.77 -14.69 -32.45
N ARG A 296 -31.78 -14.62 -31.56
CA ARG A 296 -30.36 -14.38 -31.87
C ARG A 296 -30.01 -13.01 -32.46
N TYR A 297 -30.90 -12.02 -32.39
CA TYR A 297 -30.60 -10.63 -32.73
C TYR A 297 -30.66 -9.72 -31.49
N VAL A 298 -30.04 -8.55 -31.57
CA VAL A 298 -30.16 -7.49 -30.56
C VAL A 298 -31.55 -6.85 -30.71
N ASP A 299 -32.26 -6.67 -29.59
CA ASP A 299 -33.55 -5.96 -29.57
C ASP A 299 -33.35 -4.52 -30.08
N TYR A 300 -34.21 -4.11 -31.02
CA TYR A 300 -34.20 -2.76 -31.59
C TYR A 300 -35.43 -1.99 -31.08
N ALA A 301 -35.26 -0.73 -30.72
CA ALA A 301 -36.36 0.17 -30.37
C ALA A 301 -36.13 1.56 -30.95
N THR A 302 -37.19 2.21 -31.42
CA THR A 302 -37.16 3.59 -31.92
C THR A 302 -38.51 4.27 -31.70
N THR A 303 -38.52 5.59 -31.62
CA THR A 303 -39.76 6.38 -31.47
C THR A 303 -40.02 7.16 -32.75
N LEU A 304 -41.24 7.10 -33.28
CA LEU A 304 -41.64 7.84 -34.47
C LEU A 304 -43.08 8.38 -34.40
N THR A 305 -43.30 9.51 -35.05
CA THR A 305 -44.63 10.14 -35.15
C THR A 305 -45.43 9.51 -36.30
N ILE A 306 -46.50 8.81 -35.95
CA ILE A 306 -47.47 8.23 -36.88
C ILE A 306 -48.49 9.30 -37.29
N GLN A 307 -48.56 9.61 -38.57
CA GLN A 307 -49.40 10.70 -39.12
C GLN A 307 -50.90 10.39 -39.04
N GLY A 308 -51.26 9.10 -39.05
CA GLY A 308 -52.65 8.62 -39.02
C GLY A 308 -53.34 8.69 -40.37
N ALA A 309 -54.68 8.69 -40.35
CA ALA A 309 -55.54 8.85 -41.53
C ALA A 309 -55.29 7.85 -42.68
N GLY A 310 -54.78 6.66 -42.37
CA GLY A 310 -54.41 5.64 -43.38
C GLY A 310 -53.11 5.93 -44.15
N VAL A 311 -52.37 7.00 -43.82
CA VAL A 311 -51.10 7.33 -44.48
C VAL A 311 -50.08 6.22 -44.23
N ARG A 312 -49.37 5.81 -45.30
CA ARG A 312 -48.32 4.80 -45.24
C ARG A 312 -46.96 5.45 -44.96
N GLN A 313 -46.27 4.94 -43.93
CA GLN A 313 -44.91 5.32 -43.54
C GLN A 313 -44.02 4.06 -43.60
N GLU A 314 -42.73 4.22 -43.86
CA GLU A 314 -41.77 3.12 -43.98
C GLU A 314 -40.66 3.23 -42.93
N LEU A 315 -40.35 2.10 -42.28
CA LEU A 315 -39.27 1.94 -41.31
C LEU A 315 -38.38 0.77 -41.76
N ARG A 316 -37.15 1.06 -42.19
CA ARG A 316 -36.16 0.04 -42.58
C ARG A 316 -35.16 -0.17 -41.44
N VAL A 317 -35.00 -1.41 -40.99
CA VAL A 317 -34.13 -1.78 -39.86
C VAL A 317 -33.24 -2.97 -40.26
N ARG A 318 -31.93 -2.84 -40.07
CA ARG A 318 -31.00 -3.98 -40.17
C ARG A 318 -30.68 -4.48 -38.77
N LEU A 319 -31.36 -5.54 -38.35
CA LEU A 319 -31.14 -6.15 -37.03
C LEU A 319 -29.71 -6.73 -36.96
N GLN A 320 -28.99 -6.39 -35.89
CA GLN A 320 -27.64 -6.91 -35.63
C GLN A 320 -27.73 -8.26 -34.92
N SER A 321 -26.92 -9.24 -35.34
CA SER A 321 -26.84 -10.53 -34.64
C SER A 321 -26.33 -10.33 -33.21
N ALA A 322 -26.97 -10.97 -32.23
CA ALA A 322 -26.50 -11.08 -30.86
C ALA A 322 -25.62 -12.33 -30.64
N TRP A 323 -25.20 -13.01 -31.71
CA TRP A 323 -24.40 -14.25 -31.68
C TRP A 323 -23.23 -14.18 -32.67
N GLY A 324 -22.08 -14.72 -32.27
CA GLY A 324 -20.89 -14.90 -33.12
C GLY A 324 -20.49 -16.37 -33.23
N THR A 325 -19.34 -16.64 -33.85
CA THR A 325 -18.75 -17.98 -34.00
C THR A 325 -17.32 -17.99 -33.50
N LEU A 326 -16.99 -18.93 -32.61
CA LEU A 326 -15.64 -19.22 -32.13
C LEU A 326 -15.09 -20.44 -32.88
N THR A 327 -13.89 -20.36 -33.46
CA THR A 327 -13.19 -21.51 -34.04
C THR A 327 -11.96 -21.81 -33.20
N VAL A 328 -11.95 -22.93 -32.48
CA VAL A 328 -10.90 -23.29 -31.50
C VAL A 328 -10.02 -24.41 -32.04
N THR A 329 -8.70 -24.26 -31.97
CA THR A 329 -7.73 -25.28 -32.39
C THR A 329 -6.65 -25.50 -31.33
N ALA A 330 -6.16 -26.74 -31.18
CA ALA A 330 -5.25 -27.12 -30.10
C ALA A 330 -4.25 -28.21 -30.51
N VAL A 331 -3.15 -28.29 -29.75
CA VAL A 331 -2.12 -29.34 -29.79
C VAL A 331 -1.95 -29.86 -28.35
N PRO A 332 -2.07 -31.17 -28.07
CA PRO A 332 -2.38 -32.25 -29.01
C PRO A 332 -3.78 -32.12 -29.65
N GLN A 333 -3.94 -32.74 -30.82
CA GLN A 333 -5.26 -32.95 -31.41
C GLN A 333 -6.09 -33.85 -30.48
N GLY A 334 -7.41 -33.67 -30.45
CA GLY A 334 -8.28 -34.43 -29.53
C GLY A 334 -8.53 -33.76 -28.17
N ALA A 335 -8.06 -32.52 -27.96
CA ALA A 335 -8.38 -31.77 -26.74
C ALA A 335 -9.85 -31.33 -26.70
N HIS A 336 -10.53 -31.57 -25.57
CA HIS A 336 -11.90 -31.10 -25.31
C HIS A 336 -11.92 -29.59 -25.11
N VAL A 337 -12.95 -28.93 -25.63
CA VAL A 337 -13.18 -27.49 -25.59
C VAL A 337 -14.51 -27.22 -24.92
N SER A 338 -14.52 -26.42 -23.86
CA SER A 338 -15.74 -25.91 -23.23
C SER A 338 -15.79 -24.40 -23.26
N VAL A 339 -17.00 -23.85 -23.43
CA VAL A 339 -17.28 -22.40 -23.46
C VAL A 339 -18.29 -22.09 -22.35
N ASP A 340 -17.94 -21.15 -21.49
CA ASP A 340 -18.71 -20.76 -20.30
C ASP A 340 -19.11 -21.94 -19.40
N GLY A 341 -18.25 -22.98 -19.36
CA GLY A 341 -18.45 -24.21 -18.59
C GLY A 341 -19.23 -25.31 -19.31
N VAL A 342 -19.76 -25.08 -20.52
CA VAL A 342 -20.49 -26.07 -21.31
C VAL A 342 -19.54 -26.77 -22.28
N ASP A 343 -19.48 -28.11 -22.23
CA ASP A 343 -18.72 -28.89 -23.21
C ASP A 343 -19.25 -28.61 -24.62
N SER A 344 -18.34 -28.19 -25.49
CA SER A 344 -18.62 -27.66 -26.82
C SER A 344 -17.93 -28.48 -27.91
N GLY A 345 -17.35 -29.63 -27.56
CA GLY A 345 -16.75 -30.59 -28.50
C GLY A 345 -15.23 -30.67 -28.42
N VAL A 346 -14.62 -31.22 -29.47
CA VAL A 346 -13.19 -31.56 -29.51
C VAL A 346 -12.47 -30.76 -30.59
N ALA A 347 -11.34 -30.15 -30.27
CA ALA A 347 -10.58 -29.31 -31.19
C ALA A 347 -9.97 -30.13 -32.37
N PRO A 348 -10.05 -29.65 -33.62
CA PRO A 348 -10.57 -28.34 -34.05
C PRO A 348 -12.12 -28.28 -34.11
N VAL A 349 -12.72 -27.26 -33.51
CA VAL A 349 -14.19 -27.11 -33.40
C VAL A 349 -14.66 -25.69 -33.71
N SER A 350 -15.86 -25.54 -34.27
CA SER A 350 -16.53 -24.25 -34.48
C SER A 350 -17.85 -24.17 -33.71
N ILE A 351 -17.97 -23.17 -32.84
CA ILE A 351 -18.99 -23.06 -31.79
C ILE A 351 -19.74 -21.74 -31.99
N ALA A 352 -21.06 -21.78 -32.13
CA ALA A 352 -21.89 -20.58 -32.10
C ALA A 352 -22.18 -20.18 -30.64
N ALA A 353 -21.86 -18.93 -30.27
CA ALA A 353 -22.06 -18.42 -28.91
C ALA A 353 -22.64 -17.00 -28.93
N PRO A 354 -23.36 -16.56 -27.87
CA PRO A 354 -23.86 -15.19 -27.80
C PRO A 354 -22.71 -14.18 -27.74
N SER A 355 -22.95 -12.94 -28.15
CA SER A 355 -21.95 -11.86 -28.02
C SER A 355 -21.66 -11.53 -26.56
N GLY A 356 -20.48 -10.97 -26.27
CA GLY A 356 -20.00 -10.67 -24.92
C GLY A 356 -18.68 -11.39 -24.60
N VAL A 357 -18.31 -11.38 -23.32
CA VAL A 357 -17.13 -12.13 -22.83
C VAL A 357 -17.47 -13.62 -22.78
N ARG A 358 -16.56 -14.47 -23.29
CA ARG A 358 -16.69 -15.93 -23.31
C ARG A 358 -15.44 -16.57 -22.72
N ARG A 359 -15.60 -17.39 -21.67
CA ARG A 359 -14.50 -18.15 -21.05
C ARG A 359 -14.34 -19.48 -21.78
N ILE A 360 -13.19 -19.68 -22.40
CA ILE A 360 -12.83 -20.91 -23.12
C ILE A 360 -11.89 -21.71 -22.25
N ARG A 361 -12.16 -23.01 -22.08
CA ARG A 361 -11.26 -23.99 -21.46
C ARG A 361 -10.95 -25.10 -22.47
N ILE A 362 -9.67 -25.42 -22.62
CA ILE A 362 -9.17 -26.50 -23.49
C ILE A 362 -8.41 -27.51 -22.62
N ALA A 363 -8.73 -28.80 -22.70
CA ALA A 363 -8.12 -29.84 -21.87
C ALA A 363 -7.90 -31.16 -22.63
N ALA A 364 -6.81 -31.86 -22.35
CA ALA A 364 -6.55 -33.21 -22.84
C ALA A 364 -6.01 -34.10 -21.70
N GLY A 365 -6.34 -35.39 -21.72
CA GLY A 365 -5.88 -36.33 -20.68
C GLY A 365 -4.35 -36.45 -20.66
N GLY A 366 -3.74 -36.23 -19.50
CA GLY A 366 -2.28 -36.22 -19.35
C GLY A 366 -1.59 -34.90 -19.71
N TRP A 367 -2.35 -33.82 -19.92
CA TRP A 367 -1.84 -32.47 -20.23
C TRP A 367 -2.46 -31.42 -19.31
N LYS A 368 -1.78 -30.29 -19.12
CA LYS A 368 -2.34 -29.12 -18.43
C LYS A 368 -3.45 -28.48 -19.26
N SER A 369 -4.58 -28.16 -18.64
CA SER A 369 -5.65 -27.42 -19.29
C SER A 369 -5.29 -25.94 -19.46
N TRP A 370 -5.64 -25.36 -20.61
CA TRP A 370 -5.55 -23.94 -20.89
C TRP A 370 -6.92 -23.28 -20.65
N GLU A 371 -6.94 -22.08 -20.08
CA GLU A 371 -8.15 -21.26 -19.95
C GLU A 371 -7.88 -19.80 -20.33
N SER A 372 -8.85 -19.16 -21.01
CA SER A 372 -8.80 -17.72 -21.29
C SER A 372 -10.19 -17.15 -21.57
N SER A 373 -10.33 -15.82 -21.45
CA SER A 373 -11.55 -15.09 -21.78
C SER A 373 -11.38 -14.29 -23.06
N VAL A 374 -12.32 -14.41 -24.00
CA VAL A 374 -12.34 -13.66 -25.26
C VAL A 374 -13.59 -12.81 -25.39
N VAL A 375 -13.51 -11.69 -26.10
CA VAL A 375 -14.67 -10.84 -26.41
C VAL A 375 -15.19 -11.21 -27.79
N LEU A 376 -16.37 -11.84 -27.85
CA LEU A 376 -17.05 -12.22 -29.09
C LEU A 376 -18.09 -11.15 -29.44
N ARG A 377 -17.98 -10.53 -30.61
CA ARG A 377 -18.99 -9.58 -31.12
C ARG A 377 -20.08 -10.29 -31.93
N GLY A 378 -21.24 -9.65 -32.01
CA GLY A 378 -22.34 -10.08 -32.86
C GLY A 378 -21.93 -10.24 -34.33
N GLY A 379 -22.21 -11.40 -34.92
CA GLY A 379 -21.84 -11.75 -36.31
C GLY A 379 -20.34 -12.02 -36.54
N GLN A 380 -19.49 -11.83 -35.54
CA GLN A 380 -18.04 -12.03 -35.67
C GLN A 380 -17.68 -13.51 -35.76
N ARG A 381 -16.70 -13.85 -36.61
CA ARG A 381 -15.96 -15.11 -36.53
C ARG A 381 -14.61 -14.83 -35.87
N LEU A 382 -14.30 -15.52 -34.78
CA LEU A 382 -13.07 -15.34 -33.99
C LEU A 382 -12.35 -16.68 -33.84
N ALA A 383 -11.08 -16.73 -34.26
CA ALA A 383 -10.24 -17.91 -34.14
C ALA A 383 -9.42 -17.88 -32.84
N VAL A 384 -9.30 -19.03 -32.18
CA VAL A 384 -8.56 -19.22 -30.92
C VAL A 384 -7.72 -20.50 -31.05
N GLY A 385 -6.52 -20.36 -31.61
CA GLY A 385 -5.54 -21.43 -31.69
C GLY A 385 -4.52 -21.26 -32.83
N PRO A 386 -3.56 -22.19 -32.97
CA PRO A 386 -3.41 -23.41 -32.15
C PRO A 386 -2.95 -23.09 -30.72
N VAL A 387 -3.62 -23.67 -29.73
CA VAL A 387 -3.19 -23.66 -28.32
C VAL A 387 -2.40 -24.93 -28.03
N THR A 388 -1.13 -24.82 -27.66
CA THR A 388 -0.30 -25.98 -27.28
C THR A 388 -0.39 -26.22 -25.79
N LEU A 389 -0.89 -27.37 -25.35
CA LEU A 389 -1.00 -27.70 -23.94
C LEU A 389 0.37 -28.09 -23.34
N GLY A 390 0.60 -27.75 -22.07
CA GLY A 390 1.83 -28.09 -21.35
C GLY A 390 1.78 -29.49 -20.72
N GLN A 391 2.94 -30.07 -20.43
CA GLN A 391 3.05 -31.31 -19.67
C GLN A 391 2.68 -31.12 -18.18
N PRO A 392 2.29 -32.18 -17.45
CA PRO A 392 2.07 -32.11 -16.00
C PRO A 392 3.39 -31.94 -15.23
N ASP A 393 3.35 -31.18 -14.14
CA ASP A 393 4.54 -30.95 -13.30
C ASP A 393 5.09 -32.24 -12.69
N ALA A 394 6.39 -32.24 -12.39
CA ALA A 394 7.01 -33.24 -11.55
C ALA A 394 6.84 -32.86 -10.07
N HIS A 395 6.71 -33.83 -9.17
CA HIS A 395 6.61 -33.59 -7.72
C HIS A 395 7.94 -33.94 -7.04
N LEU A 396 8.75 -32.95 -6.66
CA LEU A 396 10.02 -33.18 -5.95
C LEU A 396 9.83 -33.12 -4.43
N SER A 397 10.25 -34.18 -3.73
CA SER A 397 10.40 -34.22 -2.28
C SER A 397 11.86 -34.04 -1.86
N VAL A 398 12.21 -32.89 -1.28
CA VAL A 398 13.54 -32.62 -0.71
C VAL A 398 13.55 -32.91 0.78
N ARG A 399 14.50 -33.71 1.25
CA ARG A 399 14.74 -34.02 2.67
C ARG A 399 16.20 -33.76 3.02
N SER A 400 16.51 -33.56 4.30
CA SER A 400 17.89 -33.47 4.77
C SER A 400 18.11 -34.18 6.10
N ALA A 401 19.36 -34.56 6.35
CA ALA A 401 19.86 -35.04 7.63
C ALA A 401 21.07 -34.17 8.06
N PRO A 402 20.98 -33.40 9.16
CA PRO A 402 19.78 -33.14 9.96
C PRO A 402 18.69 -32.36 9.18
N ALA A 403 17.45 -32.43 9.65
CA ALA A 403 16.29 -31.78 9.04
C ALA A 403 16.21 -30.27 9.36
N GLY A 404 15.33 -29.54 8.66
CA GLY A 404 15.13 -28.09 8.85
C GLY A 404 16.09 -27.20 8.05
N ALA A 405 16.89 -27.79 7.17
CA ALA A 405 17.80 -27.07 6.27
C ALA A 405 17.03 -26.25 5.22
N GLU A 406 17.54 -25.08 4.87
CA GLU A 406 17.01 -24.23 3.81
C GLU A 406 17.21 -24.90 2.44
N VAL A 407 16.24 -24.73 1.54
CA VAL A 407 16.24 -25.32 0.19
C VAL A 407 16.12 -24.22 -0.86
N THR A 408 17.05 -24.21 -1.80
CA THR A 408 17.05 -23.35 -2.99
C THR A 408 16.99 -24.22 -4.23
N ILE A 409 16.06 -23.92 -5.15
CA ILE A 409 15.88 -24.67 -6.40
C ILE A 409 15.98 -23.71 -7.59
N ALA A 410 16.78 -24.05 -8.59
CA ALA A 410 17.20 -23.19 -9.72
C ALA A 410 18.00 -21.92 -9.33
N GLY A 411 18.01 -21.52 -8.05
CA GLY A 411 18.48 -20.22 -7.56
C GLY A 411 17.42 -19.44 -6.76
N THR A 412 16.20 -19.96 -6.63
CA THR A 412 15.12 -19.37 -5.80
C THR A 412 14.98 -20.16 -4.50
N HIS A 413 14.93 -19.48 -3.35
CA HIS A 413 14.57 -20.10 -2.07
C HIS A 413 13.14 -20.66 -2.11
N ARG A 414 12.94 -21.90 -1.65
CA ARG A 414 11.65 -22.62 -1.71
C ARG A 414 11.10 -23.04 -0.34
N GLY A 415 11.84 -22.83 0.75
CA GLY A 415 11.45 -23.21 2.11
C GLY A 415 12.50 -24.10 2.79
N ARG A 416 12.07 -24.88 3.79
CA ARG A 416 12.94 -25.77 4.60
C ARG A 416 12.56 -27.24 4.44
N THR A 417 13.54 -28.13 4.58
CA THR A 417 13.31 -29.58 4.58
C THR A 417 12.55 -30.06 5.83
N PRO A 418 11.66 -31.06 5.72
CA PRO A 418 11.21 -31.72 4.49
C PRO A 418 10.28 -30.81 3.67
N LEU A 419 10.52 -30.75 2.35
CA LEU A 419 9.83 -29.85 1.42
C LEU A 419 9.30 -30.63 0.22
N ALA A 420 8.05 -30.39 -0.17
CA ALA A 420 7.48 -30.87 -1.42
C ALA A 420 7.24 -29.68 -2.37
N VAL A 421 7.70 -29.78 -3.62
CA VAL A 421 7.60 -28.71 -4.63
C VAL A 421 7.19 -29.30 -5.98
N GLU A 422 6.25 -28.63 -6.66
CA GLU A 422 5.94 -28.91 -8.06
C GLU A 422 6.96 -28.19 -8.97
N LEU A 423 7.58 -28.95 -9.86
CA LEU A 423 8.62 -28.49 -10.77
C LEU A 423 8.17 -28.68 -12.23
N PRO A 424 8.26 -27.63 -13.07
CA PRO A 424 8.03 -27.73 -14.50
C PRO A 424 8.82 -28.85 -15.17
N ALA A 425 8.14 -29.70 -15.93
CA ALA A 425 8.76 -30.86 -16.56
C ALA A 425 9.70 -30.49 -17.73
N GLY A 426 10.65 -31.39 -18.01
CA GLY A 426 11.50 -31.36 -19.21
C GLY A 426 12.88 -30.70 -19.03
N ILE A 427 13.21 -30.17 -17.86
CA ILE A 427 14.52 -29.52 -17.59
C ILE A 427 15.17 -30.02 -16.28
N PRO A 428 16.52 -29.95 -16.18
CA PRO A 428 17.24 -30.14 -14.91
C PRO A 428 17.11 -28.92 -13.99
N TYR A 429 17.05 -29.18 -12.69
CA TYR A 429 17.03 -28.19 -11.62
C TYR A 429 18.19 -28.43 -10.65
N PRO A 430 19.10 -27.46 -10.45
CA PRO A 430 20.01 -27.52 -9.32
C PRO A 430 19.22 -27.29 -8.02
N VAL A 431 19.31 -28.26 -7.11
CA VAL A 431 18.76 -28.25 -5.76
C VAL A 431 19.92 -28.07 -4.80
N LEU A 432 19.90 -26.98 -4.04
CA LEU A 432 20.93 -26.60 -3.07
C LEU A 432 20.30 -26.57 -1.68
N VAL A 433 20.94 -27.25 -0.73
CA VAL A 433 20.46 -27.42 0.64
C VAL A 433 21.53 -26.93 1.62
N SER A 434 21.18 -26.02 2.51
CA SER A 434 22.11 -25.40 3.46
C SER A 434 21.54 -25.30 4.88
N LEU A 435 22.41 -25.44 5.88
CA LEU A 435 22.06 -25.30 7.29
C LEU A 435 23.24 -24.64 8.03
N PRO A 436 23.02 -23.67 8.93
CA PRO A 436 24.11 -23.04 9.69
C PRO A 436 24.97 -24.07 10.44
N GLY A 437 26.29 -23.94 10.33
CA GLY A 437 27.25 -24.91 10.88
C GLY A 437 27.49 -26.16 10.02
N TYR A 438 26.91 -26.25 8.82
CA TYR A 438 27.09 -27.38 7.90
C TYR A 438 27.56 -26.92 6.51
N ALA A 439 28.26 -27.80 5.80
CA ALA A 439 28.63 -27.60 4.41
C ALA A 439 27.38 -27.66 3.51
N THR A 440 27.28 -26.72 2.58
CA THR A 440 26.22 -26.69 1.56
C THR A 440 26.27 -27.95 0.69
N TRP A 441 25.12 -28.58 0.49
CA TRP A 441 24.95 -29.75 -0.37
C TRP A 441 24.21 -29.34 -1.65
N THR A 442 24.61 -29.89 -2.81
CA THR A 442 24.02 -29.57 -4.11
C THR A 442 23.84 -30.83 -4.95
N GLN A 443 22.69 -30.97 -5.62
CA GLN A 443 22.40 -32.02 -6.60
C GLN A 443 21.52 -31.47 -7.73
N GLU A 444 21.77 -31.87 -8.99
CA GLU A 444 20.82 -31.63 -10.09
C GLU A 444 19.74 -32.72 -10.16
N VAL A 445 18.49 -32.31 -10.39
CA VAL A 445 17.32 -33.18 -10.51
C VAL A 445 16.59 -32.88 -11.82
N PHE A 446 16.44 -33.89 -12.69
CA PHE A 446 15.68 -33.76 -13.94
C PHE A 446 14.17 -33.95 -13.70
N ALA A 447 13.37 -32.93 -13.98
CA ALA A 447 11.93 -32.96 -13.76
C ALA A 447 11.20 -33.77 -14.83
N THR A 448 10.86 -35.02 -14.51
CA THR A 448 10.08 -35.90 -15.41
C THR A 448 8.58 -35.69 -15.22
N ALA A 449 7.85 -35.44 -16.31
CA ALA A 449 6.43 -35.09 -16.29
C ALA A 449 5.56 -36.06 -15.48
N GLY A 450 4.78 -35.52 -14.52
CA GLY A 450 3.88 -36.29 -13.67
C GLY A 450 4.55 -37.31 -12.74
N ARG A 451 5.88 -37.31 -12.59
CA ARG A 451 6.61 -38.24 -11.71
C ARG A 451 6.95 -37.60 -10.37
N SER A 452 6.91 -38.41 -9.32
CA SER A 452 7.49 -38.07 -8.02
C SER A 452 9.00 -38.35 -8.01
N LEU A 453 9.78 -37.42 -7.49
CA LEU A 453 11.24 -37.43 -7.41
C LEU A 453 11.66 -37.17 -5.95
N SER A 454 12.88 -37.57 -5.56
CA SER A 454 13.43 -37.17 -4.25
C SER A 454 14.87 -36.67 -4.35
N ALA A 455 15.22 -35.77 -3.43
CA ALA A 455 16.56 -35.28 -3.17
C ALA A 455 16.81 -35.39 -1.67
N ASP A 456 17.73 -36.25 -1.26
CA ASP A 456 17.92 -36.67 0.14
C ASP A 456 19.33 -36.23 0.63
N ALA A 457 19.42 -34.97 1.07
CA ALA A 457 20.68 -34.33 1.42
C ALA A 457 21.26 -34.84 2.75
N ARG A 458 22.53 -35.24 2.76
CA ARG A 458 23.27 -35.54 4.01
C ARG A 458 24.29 -34.43 4.23
N LEU A 459 24.07 -33.62 5.26
CA LEU A 459 24.88 -32.42 5.51
C LEU A 459 26.05 -32.75 6.45
N THR A 460 27.25 -32.31 6.06
CA THR A 460 28.47 -32.50 6.86
C THR A 460 28.70 -31.29 7.78
N PRO A 461 28.80 -31.47 9.11
CA PRO A 461 29.07 -30.35 10.02
C PRO A 461 30.47 -29.77 9.80
N VAL A 462 30.57 -28.45 9.88
CA VAL A 462 31.81 -27.68 9.73
C VAL A 462 32.24 -27.18 11.10
N PHE A 463 33.50 -27.40 11.45
CA PHE A 463 34.09 -26.99 12.72
C PHE A 463 35.25 -26.01 12.49
N ALA A 464 35.49 -25.15 13.48
CA ALA A 464 36.61 -24.22 13.51
C ALA A 464 37.23 -24.13 14.91
N ARG A 465 38.48 -23.68 15.00
CA ARG A 465 39.19 -23.56 16.28
C ARG A 465 38.93 -22.22 16.96
N VAL A 466 38.59 -22.28 18.24
CA VAL A 466 38.52 -21.12 19.13
C VAL A 466 39.46 -21.35 20.31
N LYS A 467 40.36 -20.40 20.54
CA LYS A 467 41.23 -20.35 21.72
C LYS A 467 40.64 -19.38 22.73
N VAL A 468 40.35 -19.82 23.94
CA VAL A 468 39.93 -18.96 25.06
C VAL A 468 41.09 -18.87 26.05
N ALA A 469 41.57 -17.67 26.34
CA ALA A 469 42.72 -17.43 27.21
C ALA A 469 42.56 -16.10 27.93
N GLY A 470 43.21 -15.92 29.08
CA GLY A 470 43.03 -14.71 29.87
C GLY A 470 43.64 -14.85 31.26
N GLU A 471 43.32 -13.89 32.12
CA GLU A 471 43.76 -13.87 33.51
C GLU A 471 42.55 -13.84 34.47
N PRO A 472 42.60 -14.54 35.62
CA PRO A 472 43.61 -15.53 36.00
C PRO A 472 43.52 -16.77 35.09
N ALA A 473 44.68 -17.33 34.71
CA ALA A 473 44.76 -18.35 33.66
C ALA A 473 43.91 -19.61 33.95
N ASP A 474 43.77 -20.00 35.22
CA ASP A 474 43.09 -21.18 35.74
C ASP A 474 41.59 -20.99 36.02
N ALA A 475 40.90 -20.16 35.23
CA ALA A 475 39.45 -19.98 35.31
C ALA A 475 38.67 -21.14 34.65
N GLU A 476 37.47 -21.44 35.15
CA GLU A 476 36.54 -22.43 34.58
C GLU A 476 35.89 -21.88 33.30
N LEU A 477 35.97 -22.64 32.21
CA LEU A 477 35.36 -22.32 30.91
C LEU A 477 34.07 -23.11 30.70
N LEU A 478 33.00 -22.42 30.33
CA LEU A 478 31.75 -23.01 29.85
C LEU A 478 31.46 -22.52 28.42
N ILE A 479 30.99 -23.43 27.57
CA ILE A 479 30.50 -23.14 26.22
C ILE A 479 29.04 -23.58 26.14
N ASP A 480 28.15 -22.67 25.80
CA ASP A 480 26.69 -22.85 25.78
C ASP A 480 26.13 -23.40 27.11
N GLY A 481 26.75 -23.00 28.23
CA GLY A 481 26.42 -23.47 29.58
C GLY A 481 26.98 -24.85 29.95
N ALA A 482 27.64 -25.56 29.03
CA ALA A 482 28.33 -26.82 29.31
C ALA A 482 29.80 -26.58 29.70
N PRO A 483 30.29 -27.10 30.85
CA PRO A 483 31.68 -26.94 31.24
C PRO A 483 32.62 -27.65 30.26
N ARG A 484 33.71 -26.97 29.88
CA ARG A 484 34.73 -27.47 28.95
C ARG A 484 36.09 -27.70 29.58
N GLY A 485 36.33 -27.18 30.78
CA GLY A 485 37.56 -27.38 31.53
C GLY A 485 38.01 -26.09 32.19
N GLN A 486 39.32 -25.93 32.31
CA GLN A 486 39.96 -24.68 32.70
C GLN A 486 40.72 -24.08 31.51
N THR A 487 40.81 -22.76 31.50
CA THR A 487 41.62 -22.01 30.53
C THR A 487 43.13 -22.15 30.80
N PRO A 488 44.00 -21.68 29.89
CA PRO A 488 43.72 -21.38 28.49
C PRO A 488 43.40 -22.66 27.71
N GLN A 489 42.38 -22.62 26.86
CA GLN A 489 41.87 -23.82 26.17
C GLN A 489 41.59 -23.52 24.69
N SER A 490 42.08 -24.38 23.80
CA SER A 490 41.68 -24.39 22.38
C SER A 490 40.63 -25.48 22.14
N LEU A 491 39.49 -25.09 21.56
CA LEU A 491 38.33 -25.92 21.31
C LEU A 491 38.04 -26.00 19.81
N SER A 492 37.60 -27.17 19.34
CA SER A 492 36.98 -27.31 18.01
C SER A 492 35.47 -27.15 18.19
N LEU A 493 34.93 -26.02 17.76
CA LEU A 493 33.51 -25.68 17.87
C LEU A 493 32.86 -25.70 16.49
N PRO A 494 31.58 -26.12 16.35
CA PRO A 494 30.83 -25.93 15.12
C PRO A 494 30.87 -24.47 14.63
N ALA A 495 30.76 -24.26 13.32
CA ALA A 495 30.75 -22.93 12.71
C ALA A 495 29.38 -22.23 12.85
N VAL A 496 28.91 -22.09 14.10
CA VAL A 496 27.68 -21.39 14.51
C VAL A 496 27.99 -20.47 15.70
N GLU A 497 27.03 -19.64 16.10
CA GLU A 497 27.19 -18.81 17.29
C GLU A 497 27.24 -19.65 18.58
N HIS A 498 28.20 -19.36 19.44
CA HIS A 498 28.42 -20.01 20.74
C HIS A 498 28.57 -18.97 21.85
N ARG A 499 27.92 -19.20 23.00
CA ARG A 499 28.09 -18.39 24.21
C ARG A 499 29.27 -18.90 25.02
N ILE A 500 30.16 -18.01 25.42
CA ILE A 500 31.29 -18.26 26.29
C ILE A 500 31.00 -17.67 27.66
N GLU A 501 31.19 -18.46 28.71
CA GLU A 501 31.26 -17.99 30.10
C GLU A 501 32.60 -18.43 30.69
N VAL A 502 33.33 -17.51 31.34
CA VAL A 502 34.57 -17.80 32.05
C VAL A 502 34.44 -17.29 33.48
N ARG A 503 34.60 -18.17 34.47
CA ARG A 503 34.38 -17.85 35.88
C ARG A 503 35.44 -18.41 36.79
N LYS A 504 35.65 -17.76 37.94
CA LYS A 504 36.50 -18.26 39.02
C LYS A 504 35.97 -17.78 40.36
N ALA A 505 36.05 -18.63 41.38
CA ALA A 505 35.67 -18.24 42.74
C ALA A 505 36.50 -17.03 43.21
N GLY A 506 35.83 -16.02 43.77
CA GLY A 506 36.45 -14.74 44.15
C GLY A 506 36.60 -13.72 43.00
N PHE A 507 36.08 -14.01 41.80
CA PHE A 507 36.13 -13.11 40.63
C PHE A 507 34.76 -12.91 40.00
N VAL A 508 34.55 -11.74 39.38
CA VAL A 508 33.41 -11.47 38.49
C VAL A 508 33.58 -12.29 37.22
N SER A 509 32.52 -13.00 36.81
CA SER A 509 32.55 -13.89 35.64
C SER A 509 32.45 -13.11 34.33
N PHE A 510 33.34 -13.43 33.39
CA PHE A 510 33.29 -12.93 32.02
C PHE A 510 32.24 -13.71 31.21
N GLU A 511 31.51 -13.01 30.35
CA GLU A 511 30.67 -13.63 29.33
C GLU A 511 30.89 -12.95 27.98
N GLY A 512 30.80 -13.72 26.91
CA GLY A 512 30.92 -13.24 25.54
C GLY A 512 30.27 -14.19 24.54
N ILE A 513 30.28 -13.79 23.27
CA ILE A 513 29.75 -14.56 22.15
C ILE A 513 30.86 -14.73 21.11
N VAL A 514 30.99 -15.92 20.53
CA VAL A 514 31.87 -16.18 19.39
C VAL A 514 31.12 -16.88 18.27
N THR A 515 31.35 -16.45 17.04
CA THR A 515 30.95 -17.18 15.83
C THR A 515 32.24 -17.71 15.17
N PRO A 516 32.58 -18.99 15.32
CA PRO A 516 33.77 -19.57 14.72
C PRO A 516 33.65 -19.58 13.19
N ALA A 517 34.70 -19.16 12.49
CA ALA A 517 34.77 -19.19 11.04
C ALA A 517 35.83 -20.24 10.62
N PRO A 518 35.61 -21.01 9.53
CA PRO A 518 36.63 -21.92 8.99
C PRO A 518 37.96 -21.20 8.72
N GLU A 519 39.05 -21.98 8.70
CA GLU A 519 40.41 -21.56 8.32
C GLU A 519 41.12 -20.56 9.26
N LEU A 520 40.39 -19.80 10.10
CA LEU A 520 40.94 -18.83 11.05
C LEU A 520 40.72 -19.27 12.50
N GLU A 521 41.80 -19.45 13.27
CA GLU A 521 41.69 -19.62 14.73
C GLU A 521 41.29 -18.28 15.38
N ARG A 522 40.11 -18.23 16.01
CA ARG A 522 39.68 -17.06 16.77
C ARG A 522 40.20 -17.15 18.20
N THR A 523 40.87 -16.11 18.69
CA THR A 523 41.24 -15.99 20.10
C THR A 523 40.25 -15.09 20.82
N VAL A 524 39.67 -15.59 21.92
CA VAL A 524 38.85 -14.83 22.86
C VAL A 524 39.68 -14.57 24.10
N LEU A 525 40.00 -13.31 24.34
CA LEU A 525 40.74 -12.86 25.50
C LEU A 525 39.76 -12.39 26.58
N TYR A 526 39.99 -12.81 27.82
CA TYR A 526 39.25 -12.33 28.99
C TYR A 526 40.21 -11.84 30.09
N HIS A 527 39.69 -11.00 30.99
CA HIS A 527 40.35 -10.65 32.24
C HIS A 527 39.27 -10.59 33.33
N LEU A 528 39.34 -11.49 34.31
CA LEU A 528 38.39 -11.53 35.41
C LEU A 528 38.83 -10.57 36.51
N THR A 529 37.89 -9.78 37.01
CA THR A 529 38.14 -8.82 38.09
C THR A 529 37.88 -9.47 39.45
N PRO A 530 38.77 -9.35 40.47
CA PRO A 530 38.47 -9.82 41.81
C PRO A 530 37.19 -9.18 42.36
N SER A 531 36.33 -9.96 43.02
CA SER A 531 35.01 -9.51 43.47
C SER A 531 35.07 -8.51 44.65
N ASP A 532 36.16 -8.54 45.40
CA ASP A 532 36.48 -7.62 46.51
C ASP A 532 37.16 -6.32 46.05
N ARG A 533 37.77 -6.31 44.85
CA ARG A 533 38.45 -5.13 44.26
C ARG A 533 37.58 -3.88 44.33
N GLY A 534 36.27 -4.01 44.12
CA GLY A 534 35.35 -2.87 44.15
C GLY A 534 35.27 -2.16 45.51
N GLN A 535 35.34 -2.91 46.62
CA GLN A 535 35.34 -2.32 47.95
C GLN A 535 36.72 -1.76 48.32
N ALA A 536 37.80 -2.49 48.01
CA ALA A 536 39.18 -2.00 48.21
C ALA A 536 39.48 -0.70 47.42
N LEU A 537 38.88 -0.54 46.24
CA LEU A 537 38.93 0.69 45.45
C LEU A 537 38.21 1.84 46.16
N LEU A 538 36.97 1.61 46.63
CA LEU A 538 36.21 2.61 47.37
C LEU A 538 36.90 3.06 48.67
N GLU A 539 37.61 2.16 49.35
CA GLU A 539 38.35 2.47 50.58
C GLU A 539 39.66 3.25 50.30
N SER A 540 40.32 3.03 49.17
CA SER A 540 41.62 3.65 48.84
C SER A 540 41.52 5.02 48.18
N ALA A 541 40.52 5.26 47.31
CA ALA A 541 40.34 6.55 46.64
C ALA A 541 38.85 6.96 46.48
N PRO A 542 38.09 7.12 47.59
CA PRO A 542 36.64 7.31 47.54
C PRO A 542 36.15 8.55 46.78
N LEU A 543 36.91 9.64 46.81
CA LEU A 543 36.57 10.93 46.22
C LEU A 543 37.81 11.57 45.60
N ILE A 544 37.64 12.22 44.45
CA ILE A 544 38.60 13.17 43.89
C ILE A 544 37.96 14.54 43.71
N ARG A 545 38.81 15.56 43.60
CA ARG A 545 38.42 16.93 43.27
C ARG A 545 39.23 17.40 42.07
N SER A 546 38.59 18.02 41.08
CA SER A 546 39.31 18.69 39.99
C SER A 546 40.06 19.93 40.50
N GLN A 547 40.98 20.48 39.69
CA GLN A 547 41.62 21.76 40.02
C GLN A 547 40.59 22.91 40.10
N THR A 548 39.49 22.82 39.35
CA THR A 548 38.36 23.76 39.42
C THR A 548 37.48 23.56 40.66
N GLY A 549 37.67 22.48 41.43
CA GLY A 549 36.96 22.23 42.68
C GLY A 549 35.76 21.27 42.58
N TYR A 550 35.39 20.82 41.37
CA TYR A 550 34.29 19.89 41.13
C TYR A 550 34.60 18.51 41.75
N LEU A 551 33.63 17.91 42.43
CA LEU A 551 33.79 16.66 43.18
C LEU A 551 33.30 15.46 42.39
N LEU A 552 34.12 14.41 42.32
CA LEU A 552 33.74 13.12 41.73
C LEU A 552 33.95 11.97 42.73
N ARG A 553 32.98 11.06 42.76
CA ARG A 553 32.95 9.82 43.54
C ARG A 553 33.49 8.66 42.70
N LEU A 554 34.33 7.83 43.28
CA LEU A 554 34.73 6.58 42.64
C LEU A 554 33.54 5.61 42.56
N VAL A 555 33.31 5.07 41.38
CA VAL A 555 32.35 4.02 41.07
C VAL A 555 33.17 2.77 40.70
N PRO A 556 33.12 1.70 41.50
CA PRO A 556 33.91 0.51 41.25
C PRO A 556 33.34 -0.36 40.12
N PRO A 557 34.12 -1.28 39.54
CA PRO A 557 33.63 -2.21 38.53
C PRO A 557 32.60 -3.20 39.11
N GLY A 558 31.76 -3.75 38.23
CA GLY A 558 30.77 -4.76 38.58
C GLY A 558 29.75 -5.04 37.48
N THR A 559 28.83 -5.97 37.75
CA THR A 559 27.80 -6.40 36.80
C THR A 559 26.41 -6.09 37.37
N PHE A 560 25.50 -5.58 36.53
CA PHE A 560 24.12 -5.29 36.91
C PHE A 560 23.11 -5.57 35.78
N GLN A 561 21.83 -5.51 36.11
CA GLN A 561 20.74 -5.49 35.14
C GLN A 561 20.37 -4.04 34.82
N MET A 562 20.56 -3.64 33.57
CA MET A 562 20.21 -2.31 33.04
C MET A 562 18.81 -2.38 32.39
N GLY A 563 18.01 -1.32 32.54
CA GLY A 563 16.65 -1.24 31.99
C GLY A 563 15.58 -1.76 32.94
N SER A 564 14.43 -2.20 32.40
CA SER A 564 13.26 -2.59 33.20
C SER A 564 12.57 -3.85 32.67
N GLU A 565 12.09 -4.70 33.59
CA GLU A 565 11.35 -5.91 33.24
C GLU A 565 10.08 -5.60 32.43
N ARG A 566 9.73 -6.47 31.48
CA ARG A 566 8.60 -6.26 30.55
C ARG A 566 7.25 -5.94 31.22
N ARG A 567 7.05 -6.32 32.49
CA ARG A 567 5.81 -6.09 33.27
C ARG A 567 5.95 -5.02 34.36
N GLU A 568 7.05 -4.28 34.39
CA GLU A 568 7.26 -3.22 35.38
C GLU A 568 6.25 -2.06 35.20
N PRO A 569 5.51 -1.65 36.25
CA PRO A 569 4.63 -0.50 36.20
C PRO A 569 5.36 0.79 35.80
N GLY A 570 4.85 1.48 34.77
CA GLY A 570 5.43 2.72 34.25
C GLY A 570 6.53 2.54 33.20
N ARG A 571 6.96 1.32 32.89
CA ARG A 571 7.95 1.01 31.84
C ARG A 571 7.56 1.55 30.46
N ARG A 572 8.53 2.17 29.76
CA ARG A 572 8.42 2.50 28.33
C ARG A 572 9.04 1.39 27.44
N PRO A 573 8.66 1.28 26.15
CA PRO A 573 9.15 0.21 25.28
C PRO A 573 10.66 0.15 25.10
N ASN A 574 11.30 1.33 25.05
CA ASN A 574 12.73 1.58 24.82
C ASN A 574 13.67 1.14 25.96
N GLU A 575 13.12 0.68 27.08
CA GLU A 575 13.85 0.26 28.29
C GLU A 575 14.07 -1.25 28.30
N GLY A 576 14.74 -1.79 27.27
CA GLY A 576 15.06 -3.22 27.20
C GLY A 576 15.92 -3.66 28.39
N LEU A 577 15.55 -4.76 29.06
CA LEU A 577 16.35 -5.32 30.15
C LEU A 577 17.54 -6.09 29.56
N ARG A 578 18.77 -5.73 29.95
CA ARG A 578 20.00 -6.42 29.55
C ARG A 578 21.01 -6.49 30.68
N ARG A 579 21.88 -7.51 30.65
CA ARG A 579 23.00 -7.61 31.60
C ARG A 579 24.18 -6.77 31.12
N VAL A 580 24.69 -5.90 31.98
CA VAL A 580 25.87 -5.07 31.68
C VAL A 580 26.97 -5.33 32.71
N THR A 581 28.20 -5.54 32.23
CA THR A 581 29.41 -5.57 33.05
C THR A 581 30.24 -4.34 32.79
N LEU A 582 30.57 -3.59 33.85
CA LEU A 582 31.54 -2.49 33.82
C LEU A 582 32.85 -3.01 34.42
N GLN A 583 33.90 -3.14 33.62
CA GLN A 583 35.20 -3.71 34.04
C GLN A 583 36.16 -2.65 34.60
N ARG A 584 36.03 -1.40 34.14
CA ARG A 584 36.92 -0.31 34.54
C ARG A 584 36.28 0.56 35.63
N PRO A 585 36.95 0.81 36.78
CA PRO A 585 36.51 1.82 37.72
C PRO A 585 36.53 3.22 37.08
N PHE A 586 35.52 4.02 37.41
CA PHE A 586 35.39 5.39 36.92
C PHE A 586 34.95 6.33 38.04
N TYR A 587 35.37 7.58 37.96
CA TYR A 587 34.87 8.65 38.80
C TYR A 587 33.63 9.27 38.16
N LEU A 588 32.60 9.55 38.95
CA LEU A 588 31.36 10.21 38.54
C LEU A 588 31.06 11.40 39.44
N GLY A 589 30.64 12.52 38.83
CA GLY A 589 30.26 13.74 39.53
C GLY A 589 29.28 13.51 40.66
N VAL A 590 29.65 13.95 41.87
CA VAL A 590 28.82 13.83 43.08
C VAL A 590 27.48 14.55 42.91
N GLN A 591 27.49 15.66 42.17
CA GLN A 591 26.36 16.52 41.83
C GLN A 591 26.35 16.77 40.31
N ALA A 592 25.29 17.40 39.80
CA ALA A 592 25.32 17.99 38.46
C ALA A 592 26.28 19.19 38.42
N VAL A 593 26.80 19.55 37.24
CA VAL A 593 27.59 20.76 37.05
C VAL A 593 26.74 21.98 37.36
N THR A 594 27.27 22.92 38.13
CA THR A 594 26.54 24.12 38.55
C THR A 594 26.70 25.30 37.57
N ASN A 595 25.80 26.28 37.63
CA ASN A 595 25.95 27.54 36.88
C ASN A 595 27.29 28.23 37.19
N GLY A 596 27.70 28.25 38.47
CA GLY A 596 28.94 28.87 38.91
C GLY A 596 30.20 28.16 38.40
N GLU A 597 30.14 26.86 38.16
CA GLU A 597 31.22 26.08 37.54
C GLU A 597 31.20 26.25 36.02
N PHE A 598 30.04 26.17 35.37
CA PHE A 598 29.91 26.31 33.93
C PHE A 598 30.29 27.72 33.45
N ARG A 599 29.99 28.77 34.23
CA ARG A 599 30.43 30.15 33.91
C ARG A 599 31.95 30.36 34.01
N ARG A 600 32.73 29.45 34.60
CA ARG A 600 34.21 29.49 34.52
C ARG A 600 34.75 29.01 33.18
N PHE A 601 33.98 28.15 32.50
CA PHE A 601 34.22 27.75 31.12
C PHE A 601 33.65 28.78 30.14
N ARG A 602 32.40 29.21 30.33
CA ARG A 602 31.67 30.13 29.44
C ARG A 602 30.97 31.22 30.24
N ALA A 603 31.68 32.31 30.51
CA ALA A 603 31.25 33.41 31.38
C ALA A 603 29.93 34.10 30.96
N THR A 604 29.54 34.00 29.69
CA THR A 604 28.30 34.56 29.13
C THR A 604 27.10 33.62 29.23
N HIS A 605 27.25 32.41 29.78
CA HIS A 605 26.15 31.47 29.95
C HIS A 605 25.11 31.98 30.95
N ALA A 606 23.83 31.79 30.65
CA ALA A 606 22.73 32.06 31.56
C ALA A 606 21.64 30.99 31.41
N SER A 607 21.30 30.30 32.50
CA SER A 607 20.22 29.30 32.53
C SER A 607 18.81 29.93 32.52
N GLY A 608 18.71 31.23 32.80
CA GLY A 608 17.47 32.01 32.67
C GLY A 608 16.53 31.95 33.89
N TYR A 609 15.24 32.16 33.64
CA TYR A 609 14.19 32.33 34.66
C TYR A 609 12.87 31.69 34.19
N ILE A 610 12.06 31.18 35.12
CA ILE A 610 10.67 30.76 34.89
C ILE A 610 9.81 31.35 36.01
N ASP A 611 8.69 31.97 35.67
CA ASP A 611 7.70 32.52 36.62
C ASP A 611 8.31 33.37 37.76
N ARG A 612 9.29 34.20 37.37
CA ARG A 612 10.10 35.08 38.25
C ARG A 612 11.06 34.34 39.21
N GLN A 613 11.10 33.01 39.17
CA GLN A 613 12.12 32.22 39.84
C GLN A 613 13.36 32.08 38.95
N SER A 614 14.55 32.14 39.55
CA SER A 614 15.82 31.98 38.84
C SER A 614 16.16 30.51 38.61
N LEU A 615 16.71 30.21 37.43
CA LEU A 615 17.39 28.96 37.11
C LEU A 615 18.92 29.13 37.09
N ASP A 616 19.40 30.35 37.28
CA ASP A 616 20.76 30.80 36.95
C ASP A 616 21.62 31.13 38.18
N LEU A 617 21.19 30.79 39.40
CA LEU A 617 21.99 30.99 40.61
C LEU A 617 23.21 30.07 40.59
N ASP A 618 24.34 30.56 41.10
CA ASP A 618 25.65 29.87 41.04
C ASP A 618 25.65 28.44 41.59
N SER A 619 24.76 28.13 42.55
CA SER A 619 24.65 26.81 43.18
C SER A 619 23.55 25.91 42.60
N GLN A 620 22.71 26.43 41.70
CA GLN A 620 21.77 25.61 40.91
C GLN A 620 22.54 24.86 39.81
N PRO A 621 22.03 23.69 39.37
CA PRO A 621 22.62 22.98 38.24
C PRO A 621 22.50 23.84 36.96
N VAL A 622 23.50 23.75 36.09
CA VAL A 622 23.45 24.40 34.78
C VAL A 622 22.37 23.75 33.92
N THR A 623 21.55 24.58 33.29
CA THR A 623 20.56 24.18 32.29
C THR A 623 20.69 25.06 31.05
N GLN A 624 19.83 24.88 30.05
CA GLN A 624 19.95 25.55 28.75
C GLN A 624 21.31 25.29 28.06
N VAL A 625 21.85 24.08 28.23
CA VAL A 625 23.07 23.60 27.57
C VAL A 625 22.78 22.44 26.63
N SER A 626 23.38 22.46 25.45
CA SER A 626 23.33 21.34 24.51
C SER A 626 24.27 20.21 24.96
N TRP A 627 24.17 19.05 24.30
CA TRP A 627 25.12 17.96 24.51
C TRP A 627 26.56 18.36 24.12
N ASP A 628 26.73 19.08 23.00
CA ASP A 628 28.03 19.58 22.54
C ASP A 628 28.64 20.57 23.54
N ASP A 629 27.83 21.44 24.18
CA ASP A 629 28.30 22.34 25.23
C ASP A 629 28.82 21.59 26.46
N ALA A 630 28.16 20.49 26.81
CA ALA A 630 28.57 19.62 27.91
C ALA A 630 29.85 18.83 27.57
N ALA A 631 29.97 18.32 26.34
CA ALA A 631 31.19 17.69 25.84
C ALA A 631 32.38 18.66 25.78
N GLU A 632 32.14 19.91 25.35
CA GLU A 632 33.15 20.97 25.33
C GLU A 632 33.59 21.37 26.74
N PHE A 633 32.66 21.49 27.70
CA PHE A 633 32.98 21.70 29.12
C PHE A 633 33.84 20.56 29.68
N CYS A 634 33.54 19.30 29.35
CA CYS A 634 34.33 18.15 29.77
C CYS A 634 35.77 18.19 29.22
N ASN A 635 35.93 18.59 27.95
CA ASN A 635 37.25 18.82 27.36
C ASN A 635 38.00 19.99 28.02
N TRP A 636 37.32 21.11 28.30
CA TRP A 636 37.90 22.24 29.03
C TRP A 636 38.37 21.83 30.43
N LEU A 637 37.56 21.07 31.17
CA LEU A 637 37.90 20.55 32.50
C LEU A 637 39.11 19.59 32.43
N SER A 638 39.21 18.80 31.35
CA SER A 638 40.39 17.94 31.10
C SER A 638 41.65 18.77 30.94
N GLN A 639 41.58 19.89 30.19
CA GLN A 639 42.71 20.80 30.02
C GLN A 639 43.12 21.48 31.34
N GLN A 640 42.16 21.90 32.19
CA GLN A 640 42.49 22.48 33.50
C GLN A 640 43.27 21.50 34.39
N ASP A 641 42.89 20.23 34.37
CA ASP A 641 43.49 19.20 35.20
C ASP A 641 44.70 18.48 34.56
N GLY A 642 45.08 18.84 33.33
CA GLY A 642 46.22 18.25 32.60
C GLY A 642 45.96 16.89 31.94
N TRP A 643 44.69 16.50 31.75
CA TRP A 643 44.31 15.24 31.09
C TRP A 643 44.10 15.39 29.58
N PRO A 644 44.36 14.34 28.77
CA PRO A 644 43.97 14.33 27.37
C PRO A 644 42.46 14.56 27.22
N PRO A 645 41.99 15.38 26.27
CA PRO A 645 40.58 15.51 25.93
C PRO A 645 39.92 14.15 25.69
N ALA A 646 38.66 13.99 26.10
CA ALA A 646 37.90 12.77 25.83
C ALA A 646 37.17 12.84 24.48
N TYR A 647 36.82 14.05 24.02
CA TYR A 647 36.09 14.26 22.77
C TYR A 647 36.97 14.92 21.70
N ALA A 648 36.87 14.45 20.47
CA ALA A 648 37.38 15.12 19.27
C ALA A 648 36.25 15.91 18.59
N ARG A 649 36.57 17.03 17.93
CA ARG A 649 35.59 17.71 17.07
C ARG A 649 35.36 16.91 15.78
N SER A 650 34.11 16.79 15.37
CA SER A 650 33.68 16.13 14.14
C SER A 650 32.59 16.98 13.47
N GLY A 651 32.91 17.60 12.34
CA GLY A 651 32.03 18.60 11.71
C GLY A 651 31.73 19.76 12.67
N ASN A 652 30.45 19.96 12.98
CA ASN A 652 29.99 21.02 13.88
C ASN A 652 29.84 20.57 15.35
N GLY A 653 30.01 19.29 15.67
CA GLY A 653 29.83 18.74 17.01
C GLY A 653 31.04 17.96 17.53
N PHE A 654 30.82 17.15 18.56
CA PHE A 654 31.85 16.34 19.22
C PHE A 654 31.59 14.83 19.08
N VAL A 655 32.67 14.03 19.07
CA VAL A 655 32.62 12.55 19.09
C VAL A 655 33.60 12.02 20.13
N LEU A 656 33.21 10.96 20.86
CA LEU A 656 34.07 10.35 21.87
C LEU A 656 35.28 9.67 21.20
N THR A 657 36.49 10.04 21.63
CA THR A 657 37.73 9.45 21.14
C THR A 657 37.83 7.98 21.51
N ARG A 658 38.36 7.14 20.61
CA ARG A 658 38.59 5.72 20.83
C ARG A 658 40.07 5.37 20.56
N PRO A 659 40.77 4.65 21.48
CA PRO A 659 40.31 4.21 22.81
C PRO A 659 39.98 5.41 23.72
N VAL A 660 39.03 5.21 24.65
CA VAL A 660 38.53 6.30 25.50
C VAL A 660 39.59 6.70 26.52
N THR A 661 39.96 7.98 26.50
CA THR A 661 41.03 8.55 27.34
C THR A 661 40.63 8.61 28.82
N ARG A 662 41.60 8.94 29.68
CA ARG A 662 41.36 9.34 31.09
C ARG A 662 40.97 10.81 31.25
N GLY A 663 40.52 11.46 30.18
CA GLY A 663 39.90 12.78 30.25
C GLY A 663 38.55 12.73 30.95
N TYR A 664 38.06 13.92 31.30
CA TYR A 664 36.67 14.12 31.68
C TYR A 664 35.75 14.02 30.47
N ARG A 665 34.58 13.42 30.66
CA ARG A 665 33.55 13.18 29.65
C ARG A 665 32.16 13.15 30.28
N LEU A 666 31.12 12.98 29.49
CA LEU A 666 29.84 12.53 30.02
C LEU A 666 29.92 11.04 30.43
N PRO A 667 29.18 10.59 31.46
CA PRO A 667 29.01 9.17 31.74
C PRO A 667 28.35 8.47 30.55
N THR A 668 28.59 7.18 30.36
CA THR A 668 27.72 6.38 29.48
C THR A 668 26.36 6.17 30.13
N GLU A 669 25.37 5.78 29.34
CA GLU A 669 24.04 5.45 29.86
C GLU A 669 24.11 4.32 30.89
N ALA A 670 24.93 3.31 30.62
CA ALA A 670 25.17 2.21 31.53
C ALA A 670 25.87 2.63 32.82
N GLU A 671 26.90 3.49 32.74
CA GLU A 671 27.60 4.03 33.91
C GLU A 671 26.67 4.87 34.79
N TRP A 672 25.81 5.70 34.20
CA TRP A 672 24.85 6.51 34.92
C TRP A 672 23.84 5.62 35.66
N GLU A 673 23.25 4.64 34.98
CA GLU A 673 22.25 3.75 35.60
C GLU A 673 22.88 2.81 36.65
N TYR A 674 24.09 2.31 36.40
CA TYR A 674 24.85 1.51 37.37
C TYR A 674 25.11 2.30 38.65
N ALA A 675 25.65 3.51 38.54
CA ALA A 675 25.96 4.36 39.68
C ALA A 675 24.70 4.84 40.43
N ALA A 676 23.57 5.00 39.72
CA ALA A 676 22.28 5.30 40.31
C ALA A 676 21.71 4.13 41.15
N ARG A 677 21.94 2.88 40.70
CA ARG A 677 21.47 1.64 41.36
C ARG A 677 22.47 1.04 42.36
N TYR A 678 23.68 1.57 42.44
CA TYR A 678 24.76 0.98 43.24
C TYR A 678 24.37 0.83 44.71
N GLY A 679 24.79 -0.27 45.33
CA GLY A 679 24.45 -0.65 46.71
C GLY A 679 23.18 -1.49 46.84
N ALA A 680 22.33 -1.56 45.81
CA ALA A 680 21.18 -2.48 45.74
C ALA A 680 21.62 -3.91 45.36
N ALA A 681 22.46 -4.54 46.18
CA ALA A 681 23.07 -5.84 45.88
C ALA A 681 22.00 -6.92 45.57
N GLY A 682 21.92 -7.34 44.30
CA GLY A 682 21.00 -8.36 43.82
C GLY A 682 19.54 -7.91 43.61
N GLN A 683 19.21 -6.61 43.76
CA GLN A 683 17.84 -6.10 43.60
C GLN A 683 17.79 -4.94 42.60
N SER A 684 16.97 -5.09 41.55
CA SER A 684 16.74 -4.02 40.56
C SER A 684 15.78 -2.97 41.12
N GLN A 685 16.30 -2.02 41.90
CA GLN A 685 15.48 -0.95 42.48
C GLN A 685 14.81 -0.09 41.42
N ARG A 686 13.49 -0.01 41.44
CA ARG A 686 12.71 0.79 40.49
C ARG A 686 12.95 2.30 40.62
N PHE A 687 13.04 2.80 41.85
CA PHE A 687 13.27 4.21 42.19
C PHE A 687 14.49 4.33 43.13
N VAL A 688 15.05 5.54 43.30
CA VAL A 688 16.20 5.77 44.20
C VAL A 688 15.89 5.47 45.69
N TRP A 689 14.62 5.34 46.04
CA TRP A 689 14.14 4.99 47.39
C TRP A 689 13.62 3.54 47.53
N GLY A 690 13.73 2.71 46.49
CA GLY A 690 13.22 1.33 46.46
C GLY A 690 12.17 1.10 45.37
N ASP A 691 11.29 0.11 45.56
CA ASP A 691 10.48 -0.45 44.46
C ASP A 691 9.03 0.02 44.35
N SER A 692 8.52 0.80 45.31
CA SER A 692 7.11 1.14 45.40
C SER A 692 6.85 2.60 45.79
N PRO A 693 5.70 3.17 45.37
CA PRO A 693 5.18 4.42 45.92
C PRO A 693 4.70 4.23 47.37
N PRO A 694 4.44 5.32 48.13
CA PRO A 694 4.51 6.74 47.74
C PRO A 694 5.93 7.26 47.52
N VAL A 695 6.04 8.42 46.86
CA VAL A 695 7.30 9.17 46.77
C VAL A 695 7.61 9.73 48.18
N PRO A 696 8.74 9.39 48.82
CA PRO A 696 9.06 9.89 50.15
C PRO A 696 9.30 11.41 50.11
N PRO A 697 8.81 12.21 51.09
CA PRO A 697 9.07 13.64 51.14
C PRO A 697 10.57 13.98 51.06
N GLN A 698 10.91 15.06 50.36
CA GLN A 698 12.30 15.54 50.19
C GLN A 698 13.28 14.50 49.63
N VAL A 699 12.82 13.56 48.79
CA VAL A 699 13.70 12.57 48.12
C VAL A 699 14.49 13.16 46.95
N GLY A 700 13.98 14.24 46.35
CA GLY A 700 14.58 14.96 45.22
C GLY A 700 13.76 16.22 44.91
N ASN A 701 14.29 17.11 44.06
CA ASN A 701 13.50 18.21 43.52
C ASN A 701 12.61 17.68 42.37
N LEU A 702 11.30 17.70 42.56
CA LEU A 702 10.28 17.10 41.69
C LEU A 702 9.06 18.03 41.59
N ALA A 703 8.04 17.67 40.81
CA ALA A 703 6.85 18.49 40.66
C ALA A 703 5.95 18.47 41.92
N GLY A 704 6.34 19.17 42.98
CA GLY A 704 5.56 19.27 44.21
C GLY A 704 4.49 20.37 44.21
N SER A 705 3.71 20.42 45.28
CA SER A 705 2.59 21.35 45.50
C SER A 705 2.96 22.85 45.54
N GLU A 706 4.21 23.18 45.86
CA GLU A 706 4.79 24.53 45.82
C GLU A 706 4.92 25.11 44.40
N THR A 707 4.94 24.25 43.38
CA THR A 707 4.97 24.69 41.97
C THR A 707 3.63 25.31 41.52
N GLY A 708 2.57 25.16 42.33
CA GLY A 708 1.28 25.81 42.11
C GLY A 708 0.66 25.47 40.75
N SER A 709 0.21 26.49 40.02
CA SER A 709 -0.35 26.35 38.66
C SER A 709 0.68 26.48 37.54
N SER A 710 1.99 26.55 37.86
CA SER A 710 3.07 26.69 36.85
C SER A 710 3.39 25.40 36.12
N LEU A 711 2.95 24.25 36.65
CA LEU A 711 3.10 22.93 36.03
C LEU A 711 1.74 22.31 35.69
N PRO A 712 1.64 21.52 34.61
CA PRO A 712 0.39 20.87 34.21
C PRO A 712 -0.03 19.72 35.16
N ALA A 713 0.88 19.22 35.98
CA ALA A 713 0.64 18.17 36.97
C ALA A 713 1.66 18.27 38.12
N THR A 714 1.27 17.80 39.29
CA THR A 714 2.11 17.69 40.49
C THR A 714 1.93 16.32 41.14
N LEU A 715 2.92 15.89 41.93
CA LEU A 715 2.87 14.65 42.70
C LEU A 715 1.93 14.83 43.91
N PRO A 716 0.86 14.01 44.04
CA PRO A 716 -0.11 14.16 45.12
C PRO A 716 0.54 14.06 46.52
N GLY A 717 0.39 15.12 47.32
CA GLY A 717 0.94 15.20 48.67
C GLY A 717 2.46 15.42 48.75
N TYR A 718 3.13 15.71 47.62
CA TYR A 718 4.57 15.98 47.59
C TYR A 718 4.90 17.46 47.77
N ARG A 719 6.03 17.73 48.41
CA ARG A 719 6.63 19.06 48.61
C ARG A 719 8.12 18.89 48.96
N ASP A 720 8.97 19.72 48.38
CA ASP A 720 10.43 19.74 48.57
C ASP A 720 11.02 21.14 48.86
N ASP A 721 10.17 22.16 48.89
CA ASP A 721 10.39 23.60 49.07
C ASP A 721 10.99 24.38 47.87
N TYR A 722 11.16 23.75 46.70
CA TYR A 722 11.71 24.41 45.51
C TYR A 722 10.73 24.40 44.30
N PRO A 723 10.14 25.55 43.93
CA PRO A 723 9.19 25.62 42.80
C PRO A 723 9.86 25.51 41.41
N VAL A 724 11.20 25.54 41.35
CA VAL A 724 12.05 25.37 40.16
C VAL A 724 13.34 24.65 40.60
N LEU A 725 14.48 24.85 39.91
CA LEU A 725 15.77 24.30 40.32
C LEU A 725 16.13 24.59 41.79
N ALA A 726 16.54 23.55 42.49
CA ALA A 726 17.12 23.62 43.81
C ALA A 726 18.66 23.74 43.68
N PRO A 727 19.36 24.30 44.68
CA PRO A 727 20.80 24.15 44.76
C PRO A 727 21.19 22.66 44.72
N VAL A 728 22.29 22.32 44.05
CA VAL A 728 22.75 20.94 43.99
C VAL A 728 23.09 20.40 45.39
N GLY A 729 22.89 19.10 45.59
CA GLY A 729 23.24 18.43 46.84
C GLY A 729 22.26 18.61 48.00
N LYS A 730 21.08 19.21 47.79
CA LYS A 730 20.11 19.46 48.86
C LYS A 730 19.39 18.21 49.35
N PHE A 731 19.20 17.22 48.48
CA PHE A 731 18.44 16.01 48.79
C PHE A 731 19.34 14.85 49.18
N ARG A 732 18.73 13.81 49.77
CA ARG A 732 19.43 12.61 50.23
C ARG A 732 20.20 11.96 49.06
N PRO A 733 21.50 11.63 49.23
CA PRO A 733 22.25 10.97 48.17
C PRO A 733 21.94 9.46 48.08
N THR A 734 22.34 8.86 46.95
CA THR A 734 22.39 7.39 46.76
C THR A 734 23.39 6.73 47.72
N ALA A 735 23.47 5.39 47.72
CA ALA A 735 24.46 4.67 48.53
C ALA A 735 25.93 5.01 48.16
N LEU A 736 26.20 5.50 46.95
CA LEU A 736 27.51 6.05 46.56
C LEU A 736 27.75 7.48 47.03
N GLY A 737 26.79 8.15 47.66
CA GLY A 737 26.90 9.56 47.96
C GLY A 737 26.63 10.48 46.77
N LEU A 738 25.94 10.00 45.72
CA LEU A 738 25.57 10.82 44.56
C LEU A 738 24.25 11.55 44.84
N HIS A 739 24.21 12.86 44.64
CA HIS A 739 23.01 13.68 44.78
C HIS A 739 22.31 13.89 43.43
N ASP A 740 21.04 14.30 43.51
CA ASP A 740 20.24 14.78 42.37
C ASP A 740 20.21 13.79 41.19
N VAL A 741 20.06 12.50 41.51
CA VAL A 741 19.93 11.40 40.54
C VAL A 741 18.45 11.17 40.15
N SER A 742 17.52 11.51 41.04
CA SER A 742 16.07 11.37 40.87
C SER A 742 15.38 12.71 41.12
N GLY A 743 15.74 13.72 40.32
CA GLY A 743 15.18 15.07 40.41
C GLY A 743 16.19 16.18 40.11
N ASN A 744 15.74 17.41 40.31
CA ASN A 744 16.41 18.66 39.96
C ASN A 744 16.56 18.82 38.43
N VAL A 745 17.51 18.13 37.80
CA VAL A 745 17.67 18.13 36.33
C VAL A 745 17.82 16.72 35.79
N SER A 746 17.16 16.46 34.67
CA SER A 746 17.50 15.35 33.79
C SER A 746 18.88 15.62 33.18
N GLN A 747 19.59 14.57 32.78
CA GLN A 747 21.02 14.64 32.56
C GLN A 747 21.41 14.06 31.21
N TRP A 748 22.17 14.83 30.43
CA TRP A 748 22.87 14.32 29.25
C TRP A 748 23.83 13.18 29.66
N VAL A 749 23.81 12.10 28.89
CA VAL A 749 24.84 11.04 28.93
C VAL A 749 25.49 10.91 27.55
N ASN A 750 26.59 10.17 27.46
CA ASN A 750 27.41 10.09 26.25
C ASN A 750 26.68 9.45 25.05
N ASP A 751 25.91 8.40 25.31
CA ASP A 751 25.37 7.49 24.30
C ASP A 751 24.43 8.20 23.31
N TYR A 752 24.54 7.83 22.03
CA TYR A 752 23.47 8.08 21.06
C TYR A 752 22.24 7.26 21.43
N TYR A 753 21.05 7.81 21.19
CA TYR A 753 19.80 7.13 21.52
C TYR A 753 19.40 6.09 20.47
N GLU A 754 19.14 4.87 20.94
CA GLU A 754 18.47 3.79 20.21
C GLU A 754 17.08 3.52 20.80
N SER A 755 16.07 3.34 19.95
CA SER A 755 14.69 3.07 20.37
C SER A 755 14.45 1.63 20.83
N PHE A 756 15.34 0.71 20.48
CA PHE A 756 15.34 -0.69 20.89
C PHE A 756 16.71 -1.05 21.44
N VAL A 757 16.73 -1.66 22.63
CA VAL A 757 17.94 -2.11 23.32
C VAL A 757 17.97 -3.63 23.24
N ASP A 758 19.06 -4.20 22.71
CA ASP A 758 19.27 -5.65 22.66
C ASP A 758 19.38 -6.22 24.09
N ALA A 759 18.81 -7.41 24.30
CA ALA A 759 18.87 -8.16 25.56
C ALA A 759 20.21 -8.89 25.74
N ALA A 760 21.06 -8.95 24.72
CA ALA A 760 22.41 -9.51 24.78
C ALA A 760 23.25 -8.88 25.92
N ALA A 761 24.09 -9.71 26.55
CA ALA A 761 25.01 -9.24 27.58
C ALA A 761 26.14 -8.41 26.95
N VAL A 762 26.47 -7.26 27.55
CA VAL A 762 27.48 -6.32 27.05
C VAL A 762 28.48 -5.90 28.13
N THR A 763 29.69 -5.56 27.69
CA THR A 763 30.81 -5.14 28.56
C THR A 763 31.29 -3.75 28.17
N ASP A 764 31.48 -2.86 29.14
CA ASP A 764 31.86 -1.43 28.97
C ASP A 764 31.14 -0.72 27.78
N PRO A 765 29.80 -0.79 27.66
CA PRO A 765 29.09 -0.22 26.51
C PRO A 765 29.20 1.31 26.47
N LEU A 766 29.51 1.84 25.27
CA LEU A 766 29.65 3.28 24.97
C LEU A 766 28.45 3.85 24.17
N GLY A 767 27.40 3.05 23.99
CA GLY A 767 26.28 3.32 23.09
C GLY A 767 26.56 2.99 21.62
N PRO A 768 25.57 3.21 20.72
CA PRO A 768 25.73 3.09 19.28
C PRO A 768 26.86 3.99 18.75
N GLU A 769 27.49 3.60 17.63
CA GLU A 769 28.57 4.40 17.03
C GLU A 769 28.08 5.65 16.30
N GLN A 770 26.81 5.67 15.91
CA GLN A 770 26.17 6.73 15.13
C GLN A 770 24.75 6.97 15.64
N GLY A 771 24.30 8.21 15.58
CA GLY A 771 22.94 8.61 15.92
C GLY A 771 22.72 10.09 15.65
N THR A 772 21.49 10.56 15.87
CA THR A 772 21.09 11.97 15.67
C THR A 772 20.78 12.71 16.97
N LEU A 773 20.47 11.98 18.04
CA LEU A 773 20.12 12.52 19.35
C LEU A 773 20.87 11.71 20.43
N HIS A 774 21.21 12.37 21.53
CA HIS A 774 21.82 11.72 22.69
C HIS A 774 20.76 11.35 23.74
N VAL A 775 21.10 10.35 24.56
CA VAL A 775 20.23 9.89 25.64
C VAL A 775 20.19 10.93 26.78
N VAL A 776 19.00 11.09 27.36
CA VAL A 776 18.73 11.85 28.59
C VAL A 776 18.26 10.88 29.68
N ARG A 777 18.80 11.05 30.90
CA ARG A 777 18.54 10.18 32.06
C ARG A 777 18.09 10.96 33.30
N GLY A 778 17.30 10.30 34.15
CA GLY A 778 16.87 10.81 35.46
C GLY A 778 15.72 11.83 35.43
N ALA A 779 14.96 11.86 36.53
CA ALA A 779 13.87 12.83 36.73
C ALA A 779 14.37 14.26 36.91
N ASN A 780 13.48 15.24 36.75
CA ASN A 780 13.75 16.67 36.94
C ASN A 780 12.65 17.35 37.78
N TRP A 781 12.83 18.64 38.07
CA TRP A 781 11.89 19.44 38.86
C TRP A 781 10.46 19.55 38.29
N LYS A 782 10.22 19.18 37.02
CA LYS A 782 8.89 19.07 36.42
C LYS A 782 8.31 17.64 36.41
N THR A 783 9.04 16.65 36.92
CA THR A 783 8.61 15.26 36.87
C THR A 783 7.47 15.00 37.87
N ALA A 784 6.30 14.67 37.34
CA ALA A 784 5.12 14.23 38.09
C ALA A 784 4.69 12.78 37.78
N SER A 785 5.28 12.13 36.77
CA SER A 785 4.86 10.80 36.33
C SER A 785 5.65 9.67 36.99
N ILE A 786 4.97 8.57 37.35
CA ILE A 786 5.64 7.35 37.84
C ILE A 786 6.63 6.81 36.80
N SER A 787 6.36 6.98 35.50
CA SER A 787 7.24 6.51 34.43
C SER A 787 8.62 7.17 34.44
N GLU A 788 8.71 8.47 34.71
CA GLU A 788 9.94 9.29 34.68
C GLU A 788 10.74 9.25 35.99
N LEU A 789 10.09 8.94 37.11
CA LEU A 789 10.75 8.80 38.42
C LEU A 789 11.69 7.58 38.50
N ARG A 790 11.55 6.61 37.58
CA ARG A 790 12.26 5.32 37.65
C ARG A 790 13.71 5.45 37.24
N LEU A 791 14.57 4.68 37.91
CA LEU A 791 15.99 4.62 37.60
C LEU A 791 16.28 4.11 36.19
N ALA A 792 15.37 3.33 35.59
CA ALA A 792 15.44 2.82 34.21
C ALA A 792 14.97 3.83 33.14
N TRP A 793 14.39 4.97 33.51
CA TRP A 793 13.80 5.90 32.55
C TRP A 793 14.87 6.56 31.66
N ARG A 794 14.60 6.54 30.35
CA ARG A 794 15.42 7.14 29.30
C ARG A 794 14.56 7.82 28.24
N ASP A 795 15.05 8.92 27.72
CA ASP A 795 14.43 9.70 26.65
C ASP A 795 15.51 10.38 25.80
N THR A 796 15.11 11.25 24.86
CA THR A 796 16.01 12.14 24.12
C THR A 796 15.70 13.61 24.40
N ALA A 797 16.60 14.49 23.95
CA ALA A 797 16.29 15.89 23.72
C ALA A 797 16.97 16.37 22.43
N GLU A 798 16.34 17.32 21.74
CA GLU A 798 16.86 17.92 20.50
C GLU A 798 17.89 19.05 20.76
N GLY A 799 17.97 19.54 22.00
CA GLY A 799 18.85 20.66 22.34
C GLY A 799 18.68 21.16 23.78
N PRO A 800 19.14 22.39 24.06
CA PRO A 800 19.01 23.08 25.35
C PRO A 800 17.58 23.07 25.93
N ALA A 801 17.45 22.82 27.23
CA ALA A 801 16.18 22.93 27.96
C ALA A 801 16.36 23.37 29.43
N PRO A 802 15.35 24.01 30.06
CA PRO A 802 15.39 24.46 31.46
C PRO A 802 15.22 23.34 32.52
N THR A 803 15.13 22.09 32.06
CA THR A 803 15.03 20.87 32.89
C THR A 803 16.21 19.92 32.69
N LEU A 804 17.18 20.30 31.83
CA LEU A 804 18.22 19.43 31.32
C LEU A 804 19.60 20.05 31.57
N GLY A 805 20.42 19.33 32.35
CA GLY A 805 21.81 19.65 32.63
C GLY A 805 22.69 18.42 32.40
N PHE A 806 23.79 18.30 33.14
CA PHE A 806 24.67 17.14 33.05
C PHE A 806 25.54 16.96 34.30
N ARG A 807 26.17 15.80 34.43
CA ARG A 807 27.29 15.55 35.35
C ARG A 807 28.46 14.93 34.59
N VAL A 808 29.67 15.15 35.09
CA VAL A 808 30.91 14.67 34.46
C VAL A 808 31.35 13.30 35.00
N ALA A 809 31.90 12.44 34.14
CA ALA A 809 32.58 11.19 34.46
C ALA A 809 34.03 11.17 33.94
N ARG A 810 34.86 10.26 34.46
CA ARG A 810 36.27 10.07 34.04
C ARG A 810 36.77 8.69 34.48
N TYR A 811 37.48 7.95 33.64
CA TYR A 811 38.07 6.66 34.06
C TYR A 811 39.16 6.84 35.12
N ALA A 812 39.15 5.98 36.15
CA ALA A 812 40.13 6.03 37.24
C ALA A 812 41.51 5.53 36.79
N GLU A 813 41.53 4.53 35.92
CA GLU A 813 42.71 3.88 35.34
C GLU A 813 42.67 3.88 33.80
N ASP A 814 43.78 3.54 33.17
CA ASP A 814 43.88 3.43 31.71
C ASP A 814 43.07 2.22 31.19
N ALA A 815 43.03 2.01 29.88
CA ALA A 815 42.48 0.76 29.35
C ALA A 815 43.45 -0.39 29.69
N PRO A 816 42.94 -1.56 30.11
CA PRO A 816 43.76 -2.75 30.35
C PRO A 816 44.39 -3.31 29.06
#